data_AF-A0A845HGS1-F1
#
_entry.id   AF-A0A845HGS1-F1
#
_cell.length_a   1.000
_cell.length_b   1.000
_cell.length_c   1.000
_cell.angle_alpha   90.00
_cell.angle_beta   90.00
_cell.angle_gamma   90.00
#
_symmetry.space_group_name_H-M   'P 1'
#
loop_
_entity.id
_entity.type
_entity.pdbx_description
1 polymer ?
#
loop_
_entity_poly.entity_id
_entity_poly.type
_entity_poly.pdbx_seq_one_letter_code
_entity_poly.pdbx_strand_id
1 'polypeptide(L)'
;MRTGFEQPGGLLSVSSPFGDNDLLLDAVEGSEGISELFKFNLHMRSGSTSLSAATVVGKTMTVTLDVAGGTKRYISGMVSRFIQSGFDQDFATYEAEVVPMLWLLTLSRDRKIYQAKSVADIIKAVLGAFSITFDDKLTQTYDPVDYIVQYDETAFDFISRLMEQAGIFYFFSFSSGAHTMVLGDASSNFADCAGAAAVRFFPRTGMHNAIDTVSRFAHENTIAVKKATVNDYDFTQPSTSLEGTHSASGGSGAVYEFATGHLAAAAATAIAQLRVEASQVNAEVLRGDSFCYPFSAGTKFTLSEHFVSALNAAFVLRRVHHTARDDMYTNSFEAFPVTVPFRPPVQTARPRAVGCETALVVGPSGEEIWTDKYGRIKVQFPWDRDGAKDDKSSTWMRVAQSVAGKGFGSLFLPRVGQEVVVTYLNGDPERPLVTGCVYNGENATPAELPANQTQTIMRTWSSKQGAAGNELRFEDKKDSEQLYMHAQKDMLTEIENALTTTVKKGAEIHTLQEGDRTVDVQKGKEVHNVKGTREVTVTGDETHTNSAKFTHKVTGDYALTIDGKLTITVTGDISIKSSAAVTEESGTTYGITAGTALTAKAGTALTNESGTDFTNKAGTKMANQAAVQMDNKAPVINSKADATQTVEAGAMLTLKGAMTKVN
;
A
#
# COMPACT_ATOMS: atom_id res chain seq x y z
N MET A 1 -7.54 -37.45 62.94
CA MET A 1 -6.43 -36.63 62.42
C MET A 1 -5.63 -36.08 63.59
N ARG A 2 -4.30 -36.08 63.46
CA ARG A 2 -3.38 -35.64 64.51
C ARG A 2 -3.42 -34.11 64.68
N THR A 3 -3.38 -33.62 65.91
CA THR A 3 -3.23 -32.19 66.25
C THR A 3 -1.81 -31.94 66.77
N GLY A 4 -1.18 -30.81 66.43
CA GLY A 4 0.24 -30.54 66.71
C GLY A 4 1.17 -30.98 65.59
N PHE A 5 0.76 -30.71 64.36
CA PHE A 5 1.48 -31.04 63.13
C PHE A 5 2.49 -29.92 62.88
N GLU A 6 3.78 -30.23 62.89
CA GLU A 6 4.87 -29.29 62.65
C GLU A 6 5.80 -29.84 61.56
N GLN A 7 6.37 -28.95 60.75
CA GLN A 7 7.33 -29.34 59.73
C GLN A 7 8.59 -29.88 60.41
N PRO A 8 8.98 -31.15 60.17
CA PRO A 8 10.21 -31.67 60.73
C PRO A 8 11.36 -30.79 60.21
N GLY A 9 12.26 -30.36 61.10
CA GLY A 9 13.44 -29.56 60.76
C GLY A 9 14.49 -30.35 59.96
N GLY A 10 14.11 -30.82 58.77
CA GLY A 10 14.90 -31.63 57.85
C GLY A 10 15.28 -30.89 56.56
N LEU A 11 15.57 -31.65 55.51
CA LEU A 11 16.06 -31.12 54.24
C LEU A 11 15.05 -30.21 53.53
N LEU A 12 13.76 -30.52 53.65
CA LEU A 12 12.70 -29.88 52.90
C LEU A 12 11.74 -29.13 53.82
N SER A 13 11.44 -27.88 53.44
CA SER A 13 10.32 -27.14 54.03
C SER A 13 9.49 -26.44 52.96
N VAL A 14 8.22 -26.14 53.27
CA VAL A 14 7.30 -25.46 52.35
C VAL A 14 6.56 -24.34 53.05
N SER A 15 6.58 -23.17 52.44
CA SER A 15 5.71 -22.04 52.80
C SER A 15 4.54 -21.99 51.84
N SER A 16 3.32 -21.92 52.39
CA SER A 16 2.07 -21.94 51.62
C SER A 16 1.05 -20.92 52.15
N PRO A 17 0.05 -20.54 51.33
CA PRO A 17 -1.02 -19.63 51.77
C PRO A 17 -1.95 -20.16 52.88
N PHE A 18 -1.88 -21.45 53.22
CA PHE A 18 -2.69 -22.02 54.31
C PHE A 18 -2.14 -21.67 55.71
N GLY A 19 -0.86 -21.31 55.80
CA GLY A 19 -0.18 -21.01 57.06
C GLY A 19 0.92 -22.02 57.36
N ASP A 20 1.67 -21.74 58.42
CA ASP A 20 2.78 -22.59 58.84
C ASP A 20 2.24 -23.93 59.35
N ASN A 21 2.82 -25.01 58.85
CA ASN A 21 2.52 -26.39 59.20
C ASN A 21 1.16 -26.96 58.76
N ASP A 22 0.37 -26.29 57.93
CA ASP A 22 -0.85 -26.92 57.36
C ASP A 22 -0.53 -27.95 56.28
N LEU A 23 0.59 -27.77 55.58
CA LEU A 23 1.12 -28.71 54.59
C LEU A 23 2.56 -29.06 54.95
N LEU A 24 2.87 -30.35 55.02
CA LEU A 24 4.24 -30.84 55.09
C LEU A 24 4.66 -31.39 53.75
N LEU A 25 5.85 -30.99 53.32
CA LEU A 25 6.45 -31.43 52.07
C LEU A 25 7.15 -32.76 52.28
N ASP A 26 6.69 -33.80 51.58
CA ASP A 26 7.32 -35.13 51.62
C ASP A 26 8.33 -35.31 50.48
N ALA A 27 8.03 -34.73 49.31
CA ALA A 27 8.92 -34.78 48.15
C ALA A 27 8.69 -33.59 47.20
N VAL A 28 9.74 -33.21 46.48
CA VAL A 28 9.68 -32.30 45.33
C VAL A 28 10.40 -32.90 44.15
N GLU A 29 9.77 -32.84 42.98
CA GLU A 29 10.35 -33.28 41.71
C GLU A 29 10.03 -32.27 40.61
N GLY A 30 11.02 -31.85 39.83
CA GLY A 30 10.78 -30.85 38.79
C GLY A 30 12.00 -30.43 38.01
N SER A 31 11.77 -29.63 36.98
CA SER A 31 12.85 -29.12 36.11
C SER A 31 12.84 -27.61 35.99
N GLU A 32 14.03 -27.05 35.87
CA GLU A 32 14.29 -25.68 35.43
C GLU A 32 15.32 -25.69 34.29
N GLY A 33 15.19 -24.76 33.34
CA GLY A 33 16.04 -24.71 32.15
C GLY A 33 16.13 -23.31 31.55
N ILE A 34 17.20 -23.06 30.79
CA ILE A 34 17.35 -21.82 30.02
C ILE A 34 16.34 -21.84 28.87
N SER A 35 15.58 -20.76 28.75
CA SER A 35 14.46 -20.58 27.83
C SER A 35 13.34 -21.62 28.00
N GLU A 36 13.18 -22.14 29.21
CA GLU A 36 12.11 -23.09 29.57
C GLU A 36 11.33 -22.58 30.79
N LEU A 37 10.01 -22.82 30.82
CA LEU A 37 9.21 -22.59 32.03
C LEU A 37 9.56 -23.68 33.05
N PHE A 38 10.00 -23.29 34.25
CA PHE A 38 10.21 -24.28 35.30
C PHE A 38 8.88 -24.91 35.73
N LYS A 39 8.93 -26.16 36.18
CA LYS A 39 7.77 -26.87 36.71
C LYS A 39 8.20 -27.83 37.81
N PHE A 40 7.64 -27.66 38.99
CA PHE A 40 7.88 -28.50 40.15
C PHE A 40 6.59 -29.10 40.68
N ASN A 41 6.57 -30.41 40.88
CA ASN A 41 5.50 -31.13 41.54
C ASN A 41 5.88 -31.33 43.01
N LEU A 42 5.02 -30.85 43.90
CA LEU A 42 5.16 -31.00 45.33
C LEU A 42 4.24 -32.12 45.79
N HIS A 43 4.78 -33.10 46.52
CA HIS A 43 4.00 -34.11 47.22
C HIS A 43 3.96 -33.75 48.69
N MET A 44 2.76 -33.57 49.22
CA MET A 44 2.55 -33.04 50.56
C MET A 44 1.49 -33.84 51.30
N ARG A 45 1.52 -33.71 52.62
CA ARG A 45 0.49 -34.25 53.51
C ARG A 45 0.01 -33.20 54.50
N SER A 46 -1.23 -33.34 54.93
CA SER A 46 -1.87 -32.44 55.89
C SER A 46 -2.62 -33.21 56.97
N GLY A 47 -2.68 -32.63 58.17
CA GLY A 47 -3.64 -33.02 59.22
C GLY A 47 -5.07 -32.54 58.94
N SER A 48 -5.33 -31.86 57.82
CA SER A 48 -6.64 -31.39 57.38
C SER A 48 -7.08 -32.04 56.06
N THR A 49 -8.31 -32.54 56.01
CA THR A 49 -8.94 -33.11 54.80
C THR A 49 -9.72 -32.08 53.98
N SER A 50 -9.76 -30.82 54.42
CA SER A 50 -10.61 -29.78 53.86
C SER A 50 -9.83 -28.56 53.36
N LEU A 51 -8.55 -28.72 52.99
CA LEU A 51 -7.79 -27.63 52.38
C LEU A 51 -8.35 -27.32 51.00
N SER A 52 -8.79 -26.07 50.81
CA SER A 52 -9.45 -25.64 49.57
C SER A 52 -8.44 -25.21 48.52
N ALA A 53 -8.57 -25.76 47.31
CA ALA A 53 -7.79 -25.33 46.14
C ALA A 53 -7.91 -23.83 45.86
N ALA A 54 -9.06 -23.21 46.17
CA ALA A 54 -9.30 -21.77 45.96
C ALA A 54 -8.36 -20.87 46.79
N THR A 55 -7.80 -21.37 47.89
CA THR A 55 -6.86 -20.63 48.73
C THR A 55 -5.45 -20.57 48.13
N VAL A 56 -5.07 -21.58 47.32
CA VAL A 56 -3.67 -21.79 46.91
C VAL A 56 -3.44 -21.67 45.40
N VAL A 57 -4.41 -22.05 44.56
CA VAL A 57 -4.28 -21.93 43.10
C VAL A 57 -4.14 -20.45 42.71
N GLY A 58 -3.14 -20.13 41.89
CA GLY A 58 -2.80 -18.76 41.51
C GLY A 58 -2.04 -17.97 42.59
N LYS A 59 -1.67 -18.60 43.71
CA LYS A 59 -0.84 -18.01 44.78
C LYS A 59 0.56 -18.62 44.79
N THR A 60 1.48 -17.95 45.46
CA THR A 60 2.87 -18.39 45.58
C THR A 60 3.01 -19.48 46.64
N MET A 61 3.80 -20.51 46.32
CA MET A 61 4.39 -21.44 47.29
C MET A 61 5.91 -21.39 47.16
N THR A 62 6.61 -21.56 48.28
CA THR A 62 8.07 -21.59 48.33
C THR A 62 8.54 -22.88 48.99
N VAL A 63 9.27 -23.70 48.24
CA VAL A 63 10.07 -24.80 48.79
C VAL A 63 11.42 -24.25 49.24
N THR A 64 11.87 -24.65 50.42
CA THR A 64 13.21 -24.36 50.90
C THR A 64 13.97 -25.67 51.08
N LEU A 65 15.13 -25.78 50.44
CA LEU A 65 16.11 -26.84 50.70
C LEU A 65 17.14 -26.31 51.69
N ASP A 66 17.20 -26.94 52.86
CA ASP A 66 18.10 -26.55 53.96
C ASP A 66 19.03 -27.71 54.31
N VAL A 67 20.26 -27.65 53.82
CA VAL A 67 21.30 -28.65 54.11
C VAL A 67 22.20 -28.12 55.21
N ALA A 68 22.40 -28.91 56.27
CA ALA A 68 23.27 -28.53 57.39
C ALA A 68 24.68 -28.12 56.92
N GLY A 69 25.10 -26.91 57.24
CA GLY A 69 26.39 -26.34 56.83
C GLY A 69 26.43 -25.77 55.41
N GLY A 70 25.31 -25.81 54.68
CA GLY A 70 25.15 -25.24 53.34
C GLY A 70 24.33 -23.95 53.30
N THR A 71 24.21 -23.35 52.11
CA THR A 71 23.35 -22.19 51.84
C THR A 71 21.93 -22.63 51.51
N LYS A 72 20.91 -22.03 52.13
CA LYS A 72 19.51 -22.32 51.78
C LYS A 72 19.24 -22.06 50.30
N ARG A 73 18.53 -22.98 49.64
CA ARG A 73 18.00 -22.79 48.29
C ARG A 73 16.49 -22.66 48.35
N TYR A 74 15.96 -21.71 47.58
CA TYR A 74 14.53 -21.51 47.43
C TYR A 74 14.07 -21.94 46.04
N ILE A 75 12.86 -22.51 45.97
CA ILE A 75 12.11 -22.72 44.73
C ILE A 75 10.74 -22.09 44.97
N SER A 76 10.55 -20.88 44.46
CA SER A 76 9.35 -20.08 44.66
C SER A 76 8.60 -19.92 43.34
N GLY A 77 7.33 -20.27 43.31
CA GLY A 77 6.51 -20.14 42.10
C GLY A 77 5.03 -20.11 42.42
N MET A 78 4.23 -19.87 41.38
CA MET A 78 2.78 -19.86 41.47
C MET A 78 2.23 -21.27 41.30
N VAL A 79 1.20 -21.62 42.07
CA VAL A 79 0.52 -22.91 41.93
C VAL A 79 -0.45 -22.88 40.75
N SER A 80 -0.16 -23.63 39.68
CA SER A 80 -1.05 -23.78 38.52
C SER A 80 -2.11 -24.86 38.74
N ARG A 81 -1.81 -25.86 39.56
CA ARG A 81 -2.70 -27.00 39.82
C ARG A 81 -2.54 -27.49 41.25
N PHE A 82 -3.64 -27.80 41.91
CA PHE A 82 -3.67 -28.39 43.26
C PHE A 82 -4.59 -29.61 43.26
N ILE A 83 -4.14 -30.71 43.85
CA ILE A 83 -4.82 -32.02 43.84
C ILE A 83 -4.90 -32.52 45.26
N GLN A 84 -6.03 -33.13 45.63
CA GLN A 84 -6.18 -33.92 46.86
C GLN A 84 -6.35 -35.38 46.45
N SER A 85 -5.36 -36.24 46.74
CA SER A 85 -5.25 -37.60 46.19
C SER A 85 -5.59 -38.74 47.15
N GLY A 86 -6.18 -38.44 48.32
CA GLY A 86 -6.70 -39.43 49.28
C GLY A 86 -6.34 -39.09 50.72
N PHE A 87 -6.55 -40.03 51.64
CA PHE A 87 -6.05 -39.95 53.03
C PHE A 87 -5.71 -41.34 53.55
N ASP A 88 -4.71 -41.43 54.43
CA ASP A 88 -4.42 -42.61 55.23
C ASP A 88 -4.99 -42.44 56.66
N GLN A 89 -4.65 -43.34 57.60
CA GLN A 89 -5.18 -43.29 58.96
C GLN A 89 -4.83 -41.98 59.70
N ASP A 90 -3.75 -41.31 59.30
CA ASP A 90 -3.16 -40.17 60.01
C ASP A 90 -3.23 -38.84 59.23
N PHE A 91 -3.12 -38.87 57.89
CA PHE A 91 -2.97 -37.68 57.04
C PHE A 91 -3.74 -37.73 55.71
N ALA A 92 -4.14 -36.56 55.22
CA ALA A 92 -4.61 -36.37 53.85
C ALA A 92 -3.46 -36.02 52.90
N THR A 93 -3.48 -36.55 51.68
CA THR A 93 -2.43 -36.33 50.66
C THR A 93 -2.84 -35.23 49.69
N TYR A 94 -1.91 -34.32 49.43
CA TYR A 94 -2.06 -33.22 48.49
C TYR A 94 -0.88 -33.13 47.53
N GLU A 95 -1.15 -32.67 46.31
CA GLU A 95 -0.13 -32.38 45.31
C GLU A 95 -0.30 -30.95 44.78
N ALA A 96 0.81 -30.26 44.53
CA ALA A 96 0.80 -28.94 43.90
C ALA A 96 1.78 -28.88 42.73
N GLU A 97 1.32 -28.33 41.61
CA GLU A 97 2.17 -27.98 40.48
C GLU A 97 2.56 -26.50 40.58
N VAL A 98 3.86 -26.24 40.73
CA VAL A 98 4.45 -24.90 40.90
C VAL A 98 5.17 -24.50 39.62
N VAL A 99 4.77 -23.37 39.04
CA VAL A 99 5.25 -22.83 37.76
C VAL A 99 5.65 -21.35 37.91
N PRO A 100 6.42 -20.76 36.98
CA PRO A 100 6.70 -19.32 37.00
C PRO A 100 5.42 -18.51 36.74
N MET A 101 5.41 -17.25 37.18
CA MET A 101 4.35 -16.30 36.80
C MET A 101 4.26 -16.12 35.28
N LEU A 102 5.38 -16.29 34.58
CA LEU A 102 5.44 -16.27 33.11
C LEU A 102 4.50 -17.29 32.45
N TRP A 103 4.16 -18.39 33.14
CA TRP A 103 3.22 -19.39 32.65
C TRP A 103 1.82 -18.83 32.38
N LEU A 104 1.40 -17.76 33.07
CA LEU A 104 0.10 -17.11 32.85
C LEU A 104 -0.07 -16.61 31.41
N LEU A 105 1.03 -16.27 30.74
CA LEU A 105 1.00 -15.81 29.34
C LEU A 105 0.56 -16.92 28.36
N THR A 106 0.63 -18.19 28.78
CA THR A 106 0.11 -19.33 27.99
C THR A 106 -1.42 -19.38 27.97
N LEU A 107 -2.08 -18.67 28.91
CA LEU A 107 -3.54 -18.62 29.02
C LEU A 107 -4.16 -17.41 28.30
N SER A 108 -3.35 -16.61 27.61
CA SER A 108 -3.81 -15.41 26.91
C SER A 108 -3.46 -15.50 25.44
N ARG A 109 -4.45 -15.37 24.55
CA ARG A 109 -4.29 -15.35 23.08
C ARG A 109 -4.96 -14.10 22.53
N ASP A 110 -4.27 -13.39 21.64
CA ASP A 110 -4.75 -12.10 21.12
C ASP A 110 -4.25 -11.83 19.69
N ARG A 111 -4.78 -10.77 19.09
CA ARG A 111 -4.24 -10.14 17.88
C ARG A 111 -3.88 -8.69 18.18
N LYS A 112 -2.60 -8.33 18.04
CA LYS A 112 -2.11 -7.01 18.44
C LYS A 112 -0.97 -6.51 17.57
N ILE A 113 -1.05 -5.24 17.21
CA ILE A 113 -0.07 -4.56 16.36
C ILE A 113 0.90 -3.76 17.24
N TYR A 114 2.20 -3.92 16.97
CA TYR A 114 3.27 -3.12 17.55
C TYR A 114 4.00 -2.38 16.42
N GLN A 115 4.10 -1.06 16.53
CA GLN A 115 4.72 -0.19 15.52
C GLN A 115 5.86 0.62 16.13
N ALA A 116 6.93 0.80 15.36
CA ALA A 116 8.10 1.60 15.72
C ALA A 116 8.68 1.26 17.09
N LYS A 117 8.76 -0.04 17.42
CA LYS A 117 9.32 -0.56 18.67
C LYS A 117 10.37 -1.62 18.39
N SER A 118 11.39 -1.69 19.23
CA SER A 118 12.36 -2.78 19.17
C SER A 118 11.75 -4.08 19.71
N VAL A 119 12.32 -5.22 19.32
CA VAL A 119 11.90 -6.54 19.86
C VAL A 119 12.02 -6.56 21.39
N ALA A 120 13.10 -5.99 21.94
CA ALA A 120 13.31 -5.91 23.38
C ALA A 120 12.22 -5.07 24.08
N ASP A 121 11.84 -3.92 23.50
CA ASP A 121 10.78 -3.07 24.07
C ASP A 121 9.41 -3.76 24.03
N ILE A 122 9.13 -4.53 22.97
CA ILE A 122 7.88 -5.30 22.85
C ILE A 122 7.84 -6.39 23.93
N ILE A 123 8.91 -7.16 24.09
CA ILE A 123 9.01 -8.20 25.14
C ILE A 123 8.77 -7.58 26.52
N LYS A 124 9.47 -6.49 26.85
CA LYS A 124 9.32 -5.79 28.14
C LYS A 124 7.91 -5.25 28.34
N ALA A 125 7.27 -4.71 27.30
CA ALA A 125 5.90 -4.22 27.38
C ALA A 125 4.90 -5.36 27.65
N VAL A 126 5.07 -6.52 27.02
CA VAL A 126 4.23 -7.70 27.28
C VAL A 126 4.47 -8.20 28.71
N LEU A 127 5.72 -8.38 29.13
CA LEU A 127 6.05 -8.79 30.49
C LEU A 127 5.46 -7.84 31.55
N GLY A 128 5.54 -6.53 31.31
CA GLY A 128 4.95 -5.51 32.17
C GLY A 128 3.43 -5.57 32.24
N ALA A 129 2.74 -5.82 31.12
CA ALA A 129 1.28 -5.97 31.10
C ALA A 129 0.78 -7.16 31.95
N PHE A 130 1.61 -8.19 32.11
CA PHE A 130 1.33 -9.35 32.96
C PHE A 130 1.98 -9.25 34.36
N SER A 131 2.57 -8.10 34.72
CA SER A 131 3.24 -7.88 36.00
C SER A 131 4.36 -8.91 36.30
N ILE A 132 5.06 -9.37 35.26
CA ILE A 132 6.19 -10.29 35.42
C ILE A 132 7.37 -9.50 35.98
N THR A 133 7.95 -9.99 37.08
CA THR A 133 9.20 -9.43 37.62
C THR A 133 10.38 -9.98 36.84
N PHE A 134 11.15 -9.10 36.21
CA PHE A 134 12.32 -9.48 35.44
C PHE A 134 13.53 -8.57 35.68
N ASP A 135 14.72 -9.14 35.47
CA ASP A 135 16.01 -8.45 35.45
C ASP A 135 16.52 -8.40 34.00
N ASP A 136 16.74 -7.19 33.50
CA ASP A 136 17.14 -6.94 32.12
C ASP A 136 18.67 -6.85 32.01
N LYS A 137 19.31 -7.95 31.57
CA LYS A 137 20.76 -8.00 31.36
C LYS A 137 21.15 -8.02 29.88
N LEU A 138 20.26 -7.56 28.99
CA LEU A 138 20.57 -7.44 27.57
C LEU A 138 21.76 -6.50 27.37
N THR A 139 22.73 -6.93 26.57
CA THR A 139 23.98 -6.19 26.30
C THR A 139 24.00 -5.56 24.91
N GLN A 140 23.16 -6.06 24.00
CA GLN A 140 23.04 -5.56 22.63
C GLN A 140 21.94 -4.49 22.50
N THR A 141 22.08 -3.66 21.48
CA THR A 141 21.04 -2.73 21.04
C THR A 141 20.16 -3.41 19.98
N TYR A 142 18.84 -3.29 20.13
CA TYR A 142 17.87 -3.82 19.19
C TYR A 142 17.18 -2.66 18.45
N ASP A 143 17.29 -2.65 17.12
CA ASP A 143 16.71 -1.58 16.33
C ASP A 143 15.16 -1.65 16.34
N PRO A 144 14.47 -0.50 16.37
CA PRO A 144 13.02 -0.46 16.17
C PRO A 144 12.65 -1.00 14.80
N VAL A 145 11.56 -1.77 14.75
CA VAL A 145 10.97 -2.23 13.50
C VAL A 145 9.63 -1.55 13.26
N ASP A 146 9.30 -1.37 11.99
CA ASP A 146 8.10 -0.64 11.58
C ASP A 146 6.80 -1.33 12.02
N TYR A 147 6.79 -2.68 11.98
CA TYR A 147 5.55 -3.45 12.13
C TYR A 147 5.84 -4.88 12.63
N ILE A 148 5.35 -5.22 13.82
CA ILE A 148 5.29 -6.58 14.38
C ILE A 148 3.85 -6.87 14.78
N VAL A 149 3.39 -8.10 14.57
CA VAL A 149 2.01 -8.50 14.87
C VAL A 149 2.02 -9.76 15.73
N GLN A 150 1.44 -9.68 16.93
CA GLN A 150 0.95 -10.87 17.61
C GLN A 150 -0.28 -11.33 16.85
N TYR A 151 -0.26 -12.51 16.21
CA TYR A 151 -1.34 -12.96 15.33
C TYR A 151 -1.82 -14.36 15.71
N ASP A 152 -2.98 -14.44 16.36
CA ASP A 152 -3.60 -15.71 16.78
C ASP A 152 -2.65 -16.61 17.58
N GLU A 153 -1.80 -16.04 18.41
CA GLU A 153 -0.82 -16.76 19.22
C GLU A 153 -0.92 -16.34 20.68
N THR A 154 -0.46 -17.20 21.60
CA THR A 154 -0.47 -16.83 23.01
C THR A 154 0.54 -15.72 23.28
N ALA A 155 0.36 -14.95 24.35
CA ALA A 155 1.36 -13.95 24.75
C ALA A 155 2.72 -14.60 25.03
N PHE A 156 2.73 -15.86 25.49
CA PHE A 156 3.94 -16.63 25.72
C PHE A 156 4.62 -17.04 24.41
N ASP A 157 3.87 -17.60 23.46
CA ASP A 157 4.41 -17.96 22.14
C ASP A 157 4.94 -16.71 21.42
N PHE A 158 4.22 -15.59 21.49
CA PHE A 158 4.63 -14.33 20.89
C PHE A 158 6.00 -13.85 21.39
N ILE A 159 6.18 -13.73 22.70
CA ILE A 159 7.50 -13.30 23.22
C ILE A 159 8.57 -14.39 23.02
N SER A 160 8.19 -15.67 23.01
CA SER A 160 9.14 -16.78 22.81
C SER A 160 9.69 -16.77 21.39
N ARG A 161 8.84 -16.68 20.35
CA ARG A 161 9.32 -16.56 18.96
C ARG A 161 10.18 -15.31 18.75
N LEU A 162 9.84 -14.20 19.42
CA LEU A 162 10.61 -12.96 19.33
C LEU A 162 11.98 -13.10 19.98
N MET A 163 12.04 -13.68 21.18
CA MET A 163 13.29 -14.00 21.88
C MET A 163 14.15 -14.97 21.07
N GLU A 164 13.55 -16.03 20.52
CA GLU A 164 14.21 -17.01 19.66
C GLU A 164 14.82 -16.38 18.39
N GLN A 165 14.08 -15.48 17.74
CA GLN A 165 14.54 -14.79 16.54
C GLN A 165 15.65 -13.78 16.83
N ALA A 166 15.57 -13.08 17.96
CA ALA A 166 16.51 -12.05 18.40
C ALA A 166 17.73 -12.60 19.16
N GLY A 167 17.76 -13.90 19.45
CA GLY A 167 18.84 -14.54 20.23
C GLY A 167 18.81 -14.24 21.73
N ILE A 168 17.69 -13.74 22.24
CA ILE A 168 17.46 -13.46 23.66
C ILE A 168 17.06 -14.76 24.35
N PHE A 169 17.72 -15.11 25.43
CA PHE A 169 17.32 -16.21 26.30
C PHE A 169 16.82 -15.67 27.64
N TYR A 170 16.19 -16.56 28.40
CA TYR A 170 15.83 -16.27 29.78
C TYR A 170 16.09 -17.44 30.70
N PHE A 171 16.16 -17.19 31.99
CA PHE A 171 16.14 -18.22 33.04
C PHE A 171 15.54 -17.60 34.31
N PHE A 172 15.42 -18.38 35.39
CA PHE A 172 14.82 -17.89 36.63
C PHE A 172 15.83 -17.91 37.77
N SER A 173 15.83 -16.84 38.56
CA SER A 173 16.52 -16.79 39.85
C SER A 173 15.48 -16.80 40.97
N PHE A 174 15.79 -17.48 42.07
CA PHE A 174 14.86 -17.71 43.15
C PHE A 174 15.31 -17.01 44.44
N SER A 175 14.35 -16.44 45.16
CA SER A 175 14.50 -15.94 46.51
C SER A 175 13.35 -16.47 47.37
N SER A 176 13.41 -16.25 48.68
CA SER A 176 12.30 -16.62 49.57
C SER A 176 11.05 -15.82 49.17
N GLY A 177 9.95 -16.50 48.85
CA GLY A 177 8.68 -15.90 48.48
C GLY A 177 8.58 -15.34 47.05
N ALA A 178 9.64 -15.37 46.24
CA ALA A 178 9.62 -14.80 44.89
C ALA A 178 10.59 -15.49 43.91
N HIS A 179 10.34 -15.32 42.62
CA HIS A 179 11.29 -15.61 41.55
C HIS A 179 11.38 -14.42 40.60
N THR A 180 12.54 -14.24 39.98
CA THR A 180 12.80 -13.19 38.99
C THR A 180 13.25 -13.85 37.69
N MET A 181 12.57 -13.52 36.59
CA MET A 181 13.01 -13.89 35.25
C MET A 181 14.24 -13.05 34.87
N VAL A 182 15.32 -13.65 34.39
CA VAL A 182 16.52 -12.93 33.93
C VAL A 182 16.56 -12.99 32.42
N LEU A 183 16.55 -11.83 31.75
CA LEU A 183 16.74 -11.73 30.30
C LEU A 183 18.24 -11.59 29.99
N GLY A 184 18.74 -12.32 28.99
CA GLY A 184 20.14 -12.26 28.58
C GLY A 184 20.36 -12.54 27.10
N ASP A 185 21.49 -12.10 26.58
CA ASP A 185 21.92 -12.22 25.18
C ASP A 185 23.43 -12.50 25.04
N ALA A 186 24.15 -12.70 26.14
CA ALA A 186 25.59 -12.92 26.17
C ALA A 186 26.01 -13.90 27.26
N SER A 187 27.13 -14.61 27.06
CA SER A 187 27.67 -15.55 28.06
C SER A 187 28.05 -14.88 29.39
N SER A 188 28.31 -13.57 29.39
CA SER A 188 28.55 -12.78 30.60
C SER A 188 27.32 -12.65 31.51
N ASN A 189 26.12 -12.94 31.00
CA ASN A 189 24.90 -12.91 31.81
C ASN A 189 24.79 -14.09 32.79
N PHE A 190 25.56 -15.17 32.58
CA PHE A 190 25.62 -16.32 33.48
C PHE A 190 26.57 -16.06 34.66
N ALA A 191 25.99 -15.95 35.85
CA ALA A 191 26.72 -15.82 37.11
C ALA A 191 27.21 -17.19 37.63
N ASP A 192 28.21 -17.18 38.51
CA ASP A 192 28.62 -18.40 39.20
C ASP A 192 27.48 -18.96 40.06
N CYS A 193 27.34 -20.28 40.08
CA CYS A 193 26.32 -20.96 40.88
C CYS A 193 26.63 -20.74 42.37
N ALA A 194 25.80 -19.92 43.05
CA ALA A 194 25.96 -19.65 44.47
C ALA A 194 25.94 -20.95 45.27
N GLY A 195 26.95 -21.17 46.13
CA GLY A 195 27.11 -22.40 46.90
C GLY A 195 27.65 -23.60 46.11
N ALA A 196 27.90 -23.48 44.80
CA ALA A 196 28.39 -24.55 43.93
C ALA A 196 29.25 -24.05 42.75
N ALA A 197 30.03 -22.99 42.96
CA ALA A 197 30.88 -22.41 41.91
C ALA A 197 32.01 -23.35 41.45
N ALA A 198 32.47 -24.25 42.34
CA ALA A 198 33.40 -25.32 42.05
C ALA A 198 32.82 -26.65 42.56
N VAL A 199 32.78 -27.66 41.71
CA VAL A 199 32.21 -28.98 42.01
C VAL A 199 33.18 -30.04 41.49
N ARG A 200 33.45 -31.05 42.30
CA ARG A 200 34.38 -32.12 41.91
C ARG A 200 33.65 -33.31 41.30
N PHE A 201 34.30 -34.00 40.39
CA PHE A 201 33.87 -35.31 39.94
C PHE A 201 34.25 -36.36 40.98
N PHE A 202 33.27 -37.08 41.51
CA PHE A 202 33.51 -38.16 42.47
C PHE A 202 32.55 -39.32 42.17
N PRO A 203 33.03 -40.42 41.56
CA PRO A 203 32.16 -41.53 41.18
C PRO A 203 31.55 -42.17 42.43
N ARG A 204 30.31 -42.69 42.32
CA ARG A 204 29.65 -43.35 43.45
C ARG A 204 30.46 -44.56 43.91
N THR A 205 31.02 -44.48 45.12
CA THR A 205 31.76 -45.58 45.77
C THR A 205 30.92 -46.35 46.81
N GLY A 206 29.66 -45.95 47.02
CA GLY A 206 28.75 -46.56 47.99
C GLY A 206 28.89 -46.06 49.44
N MET A 207 29.85 -45.18 49.73
CA MET A 207 30.01 -44.50 51.02
C MET A 207 29.75 -43.00 50.85
N HIS A 208 28.94 -42.42 51.75
CA HIS A 208 28.60 -41.00 51.92
C HIS A 208 28.77 -40.09 50.69
N ASN A 209 27.65 -39.75 50.04
CA ASN A 209 27.66 -38.88 48.86
C ASN A 209 27.77 -37.42 49.28
N ALA A 210 28.94 -36.81 49.08
CA ALA A 210 29.14 -35.40 49.41
C ALA A 210 28.32 -34.48 48.49
N ILE A 211 27.72 -33.44 49.06
CA ILE A 211 26.81 -32.49 48.40
C ILE A 211 27.50 -31.57 47.38
N ASP A 212 28.82 -31.66 47.22
CA ASP A 212 29.65 -30.91 46.28
C ASP A 212 30.17 -31.78 45.12
N THR A 213 29.46 -32.87 44.79
CA THR A 213 29.95 -33.87 43.82
C THR A 213 29.04 -34.10 42.62
N VAL A 214 29.67 -34.19 41.45
CA VAL A 214 29.11 -34.83 40.24
C VAL A 214 29.48 -36.31 40.27
N SER A 215 28.46 -37.17 40.32
CA SER A 215 28.61 -38.60 40.56
C SER A 215 28.57 -39.46 39.29
N ARG A 216 27.88 -38.98 38.25
CA ARG A 216 27.89 -39.51 36.89
C ARG A 216 28.22 -38.38 35.94
N PHE A 217 29.01 -38.70 34.92
CA PHE A 217 29.40 -37.75 33.90
C PHE A 217 29.39 -38.41 32.52
N ALA A 218 28.74 -37.76 31.55
CA ALA A 218 28.71 -38.13 30.14
C ALA A 218 28.95 -36.88 29.28
N HIS A 219 30.08 -36.84 28.58
CA HIS A 219 30.41 -35.79 27.61
C HIS A 219 30.00 -36.25 26.22
N GLU A 220 28.90 -35.68 25.74
CA GLU A 220 28.26 -36.00 24.47
C GLU A 220 28.69 -34.98 23.41
N ASN A 221 29.12 -35.50 22.26
CA ASN A 221 29.56 -34.70 21.12
C ASN A 221 28.72 -35.08 19.90
N THR A 222 28.11 -34.09 19.24
CA THR A 222 27.21 -34.31 18.10
C THR A 222 27.53 -33.36 16.94
N ILE A 223 27.06 -33.70 15.74
CA ILE A 223 27.21 -32.83 14.57
C ILE A 223 26.15 -31.72 14.64
N ALA A 224 26.60 -30.47 14.74
CA ALA A 224 25.76 -29.27 14.62
C ALA A 224 25.78 -28.69 13.20
N VAL A 225 24.83 -27.79 12.93
CA VAL A 225 24.76 -27.03 11.68
C VAL A 225 26.01 -26.17 11.51
N LYS A 226 26.72 -26.36 10.40
CA LYS A 226 27.93 -25.58 10.10
C LYS A 226 27.62 -24.19 9.57
N LYS A 227 26.66 -24.08 8.65
CA LYS A 227 26.42 -22.86 7.87
C LYS A 227 24.95 -22.45 7.88
N ALA A 228 24.68 -21.17 7.99
CA ALA A 228 23.37 -20.59 7.70
C ALA A 228 23.52 -19.46 6.67
N THR A 229 22.54 -19.37 5.78
CA THR A 229 22.40 -18.28 4.80
C THR A 229 20.98 -17.73 4.92
N VAL A 230 20.87 -16.41 4.99
CA VAL A 230 19.61 -15.69 5.21
C VAL A 230 19.46 -14.64 4.11
N ASN A 231 18.27 -14.51 3.52
CA ASN A 231 18.03 -13.54 2.45
C ASN A 231 16.60 -12.96 2.51
N ASP A 232 16.38 -11.83 1.86
CA ASP A 232 15.09 -11.14 1.81
C ASP A 232 14.96 -10.27 0.54
N TYR A 233 13.83 -9.57 0.43
CA TYR A 233 13.55 -8.63 -0.65
C TYR A 233 13.03 -7.31 -0.10
N ASP A 234 13.73 -6.22 -0.42
CA ASP A 234 13.27 -4.85 -0.19
C ASP A 234 12.80 -4.22 -1.50
N PHE A 235 11.51 -3.87 -1.57
CA PHE A 235 10.94 -3.23 -2.75
C PHE A 235 11.45 -1.80 -2.97
N THR A 236 12.00 -1.14 -1.94
CA THR A 236 12.56 0.21 -2.08
C THR A 236 13.94 0.19 -2.74
N GLN A 237 14.66 -0.92 -2.63
CA GLN A 237 15.96 -1.18 -3.25
C GLN A 237 16.00 -2.58 -3.91
N PRO A 238 15.21 -2.83 -4.96
CA PRO A 238 14.93 -4.18 -5.45
C PRO A 238 16.12 -4.92 -6.07
N SER A 239 17.21 -4.22 -6.40
CA SER A 239 18.45 -4.79 -6.93
C SER A 239 19.52 -5.02 -5.87
N THR A 240 19.34 -4.50 -4.64
CA THR A 240 20.32 -4.66 -3.56
C THR A 240 20.23 -6.07 -3.02
N SER A 241 21.38 -6.77 -2.96
CA SER A 241 21.43 -8.07 -2.30
C SER A 241 21.33 -7.89 -0.79
N LEU A 242 20.36 -8.58 -0.19
CA LEU A 242 20.18 -8.63 1.26
C LEU A 242 20.76 -9.94 1.86
N GLU A 243 21.41 -10.77 1.06
CA GLU A 243 21.93 -12.06 1.52
C GLU A 243 23.07 -11.90 2.53
N GLY A 244 22.94 -12.60 3.66
CA GLY A 244 23.98 -12.75 4.68
C GLY A 244 24.26 -14.21 4.98
N THR A 245 25.48 -14.51 5.40
CA THR A 245 25.92 -15.89 5.66
C THR A 245 26.87 -15.93 6.84
N HIS A 246 26.74 -16.97 7.67
CA HIS A 246 27.69 -17.28 8.75
C HIS A 246 28.10 -18.75 8.69
N SER A 247 29.32 -19.06 9.11
CA SER A 247 29.83 -20.44 9.17
C SER A 247 30.67 -20.68 10.42
N ALA A 248 30.32 -21.70 11.19
CA ALA A 248 31.12 -22.19 12.31
C ALA A 248 32.37 -22.94 11.82
N SER A 249 33.35 -23.06 12.71
CA SER A 249 34.59 -23.84 12.47
C SER A 249 34.31 -25.33 12.34
N GLY A 250 33.41 -25.86 13.17
CA GLY A 250 32.98 -27.27 13.19
C GLY A 250 31.51 -27.48 12.78
N GLY A 251 31.15 -28.73 12.51
CA GLY A 251 29.80 -29.13 12.10
C GLY A 251 29.68 -29.55 10.63
N SER A 252 28.45 -29.85 10.20
CA SER A 252 28.13 -30.20 8.81
C SER A 252 26.78 -29.63 8.39
N GLY A 253 26.49 -29.62 7.08
CA GLY A 253 25.24 -29.11 6.52
C GLY A 253 25.13 -27.58 6.44
N ALA A 254 24.11 -27.11 5.73
CA ALA A 254 23.79 -25.69 5.58
C ALA A 254 22.26 -25.47 5.64
N VAL A 255 21.84 -24.39 6.28
CA VAL A 255 20.43 -23.96 6.36
C VAL A 255 20.25 -22.69 5.54
N TYR A 256 19.12 -22.58 4.83
CA TYR A 256 18.72 -21.38 4.09
C TYR A 256 17.37 -20.88 4.60
N GLU A 257 17.29 -19.59 4.95
CA GLU A 257 16.06 -18.93 5.41
C GLU A 257 15.77 -17.70 4.51
N PHE A 258 14.55 -17.59 4.00
CA PHE A 258 14.09 -16.44 3.21
C PHE A 258 12.99 -15.69 3.96
N ALA A 259 12.90 -14.37 3.75
CA ALA A 259 11.86 -13.50 4.30
C ALA A 259 11.91 -13.36 5.83
N THR A 260 13.07 -13.01 6.39
CA THR A 260 13.25 -12.87 7.84
C THR A 260 12.98 -11.46 8.39
N GLY A 261 12.76 -10.47 7.53
CA GLY A 261 12.34 -9.11 7.87
C GLY A 261 13.47 -8.08 7.88
N HIS A 262 14.70 -8.46 7.50
CA HIS A 262 15.84 -7.56 7.51
C HIS A 262 15.92 -6.71 6.23
N LEU A 263 16.49 -5.50 6.36
CA LEU A 263 16.68 -4.56 5.25
C LEU A 263 18.16 -4.31 4.93
N ALA A 264 19.08 -5.06 5.53
CA ALA A 264 20.52 -4.95 5.30
C ALA A 264 21.24 -6.30 5.42
N ALA A 265 22.27 -6.52 4.60
CA ALA A 265 23.07 -7.75 4.61
C ALA A 265 23.83 -7.99 5.93
N ALA A 266 24.18 -6.92 6.66
CA ALA A 266 24.79 -7.04 7.99
C ALA A 266 23.81 -7.66 9.01
N ALA A 267 22.55 -7.23 9.00
CA ALA A 267 21.50 -7.82 9.82
C ALA A 267 21.21 -9.28 9.41
N ALA A 268 21.22 -9.59 8.10
CA ALA A 268 21.10 -10.96 7.61
C ALA A 268 22.24 -11.87 8.14
N THR A 269 23.47 -11.36 8.16
CA THR A 269 24.64 -12.06 8.68
C THR A 269 24.53 -12.30 10.19
N ALA A 270 24.02 -11.32 10.94
CA ALA A 270 23.74 -11.47 12.37
C ALA A 270 22.69 -12.55 12.63
N ILE A 271 21.57 -12.57 11.87
CA ILE A 271 20.56 -13.63 11.98
C ILE A 271 21.17 -15.00 11.64
N ALA A 272 21.97 -15.09 10.57
CA ALA A 272 22.66 -16.32 10.21
C ALA A 272 23.59 -16.82 11.33
N GLN A 273 24.30 -15.91 12.00
CA GLN A 273 25.12 -16.23 13.16
C GLN A 273 24.27 -16.80 14.31
N LEU A 274 23.15 -16.17 14.65
CA LEU A 274 22.24 -16.66 15.70
C LEU A 274 21.75 -18.09 15.42
N ARG A 275 21.41 -18.41 14.16
CA ARG A 275 20.97 -19.77 13.77
C ARG A 275 22.06 -20.81 13.94
N VAL A 276 23.30 -20.47 13.56
CA VAL A 276 24.45 -21.37 13.74
C VAL A 276 24.74 -21.54 15.23
N GLU A 277 24.87 -20.46 15.98
CA GLU A 277 25.14 -20.49 17.43
C GLU A 277 24.09 -21.31 18.20
N ALA A 278 22.80 -21.17 17.88
CA ALA A 278 21.72 -21.95 18.50
C ALA A 278 21.89 -23.46 18.27
N SER A 279 22.41 -23.87 17.11
CA SER A 279 22.72 -25.27 16.83
C SER A 279 24.01 -25.74 17.51
N GLN A 280 25.02 -24.86 17.65
CA GLN A 280 26.34 -25.21 18.18
C GLN A 280 26.32 -25.50 19.68
N VAL A 281 25.36 -24.95 20.45
CA VAL A 281 25.15 -25.31 21.87
C VAL A 281 24.99 -26.82 22.08
N ASN A 282 24.35 -27.52 21.13
CA ASN A 282 24.12 -28.97 21.23
C ASN A 282 25.30 -29.80 20.69
N ALA A 283 26.31 -29.17 20.10
CA ALA A 283 27.48 -29.87 19.56
C ALA A 283 28.32 -30.51 20.66
N GLU A 284 28.39 -29.86 21.83
CA GLU A 284 29.13 -30.33 22.99
C GLU A 284 28.27 -30.15 24.26
N VAL A 285 27.75 -31.26 24.78
CA VAL A 285 26.86 -31.27 25.95
C VAL A 285 27.41 -32.20 27.01
N LEU A 286 27.38 -31.73 28.25
CA LEU A 286 27.70 -32.49 29.44
C LEU A 286 26.38 -32.91 30.10
N ARG A 287 26.15 -34.21 30.25
CA ARG A 287 25.03 -34.78 31.01
C ARG A 287 25.57 -35.44 32.27
N GLY A 288 25.01 -35.14 33.44
CA GLY A 288 25.51 -35.70 34.68
C GLY A 288 24.45 -35.88 35.76
N ASP A 289 24.78 -36.69 36.76
CA ASP A 289 23.99 -36.87 37.98
C ASP A 289 24.78 -36.34 39.16
N SER A 290 24.15 -35.56 40.03
CA SER A 290 24.82 -34.81 41.09
C SER A 290 24.01 -34.82 42.40
N PHE A 291 24.71 -34.65 43.51
CA PHE A 291 24.13 -34.40 44.84
C PHE A 291 24.14 -32.91 45.19
N CYS A 292 24.57 -32.06 44.24
CA CYS A 292 24.72 -30.62 44.41
C CYS A 292 23.38 -29.91 44.36
N TYR A 293 22.80 -29.69 45.55
CA TYR A 293 21.52 -29.03 45.70
C TYR A 293 21.47 -27.55 45.32
N PRO A 294 22.58 -26.77 45.21
CA PRO A 294 22.53 -25.40 44.71
C PRO A 294 22.46 -25.26 43.18
N PHE A 295 22.68 -26.32 42.39
CA PHE A 295 22.69 -26.27 40.90
C PHE A 295 21.41 -25.69 40.27
N SER A 296 21.49 -24.52 39.66
CA SER A 296 20.34 -23.83 39.04
C SER A 296 20.62 -23.50 37.57
N ALA A 297 19.61 -23.60 36.72
CA ALA A 297 19.75 -23.31 35.30
C ALA A 297 20.08 -21.82 35.09
N GLY A 298 20.92 -21.52 34.10
CA GLY A 298 21.41 -20.15 33.87
C GLY A 298 22.50 -19.70 34.84
N THR A 299 23.14 -20.63 35.55
CA THR A 299 24.36 -20.39 36.33
C THR A 299 25.52 -21.22 35.78
N LYS A 300 26.76 -20.89 36.17
CA LYS A 300 27.95 -21.65 35.76
C LYS A 300 28.68 -22.25 36.96
N PHE A 301 29.36 -23.37 36.73
CA PHE A 301 30.22 -24.03 37.70
C PHE A 301 31.51 -24.50 37.04
N THR A 302 32.57 -24.63 37.82
CA THR A 302 33.84 -25.23 37.39
C THR A 302 33.90 -26.67 37.85
N LEU A 303 34.05 -27.62 36.93
CA LEU A 303 34.30 -29.01 37.26
C LEU A 303 35.78 -29.20 37.63
N SER A 304 36.06 -29.93 38.70
CA SER A 304 37.41 -30.32 39.12
C SER A 304 37.52 -31.82 39.37
N GLU A 305 38.75 -32.34 39.51
CA GLU A 305 39.05 -33.74 39.81
C GLU A 305 38.48 -34.76 38.79
N HIS A 306 38.10 -34.32 37.59
CA HIS A 306 37.69 -35.20 36.51
C HIS A 306 38.90 -35.92 35.90
N PHE A 307 38.77 -37.22 35.63
CA PHE A 307 39.85 -38.08 35.13
C PHE A 307 40.35 -37.69 33.72
N VAL A 308 39.54 -36.98 32.94
CA VAL A 308 39.97 -36.29 31.71
C VAL A 308 40.31 -34.85 32.03
N SER A 309 41.58 -34.47 31.90
CA SER A 309 42.09 -33.14 32.27
C SER A 309 41.34 -32.00 31.57
N ALA A 310 41.06 -32.12 30.27
CA ALA A 310 40.37 -31.10 29.48
C ALA A 310 38.93 -30.79 29.94
N LEU A 311 38.30 -31.72 30.67
CA LEU A 311 36.96 -31.55 31.21
C LEU A 311 36.96 -30.87 32.60
N ASN A 312 38.12 -30.59 33.18
CA ASN A 312 38.23 -29.75 34.37
C ASN A 312 38.11 -28.27 33.97
N ALA A 313 36.90 -27.88 33.56
CA ALA A 313 36.59 -26.60 32.93
C ALA A 313 35.28 -26.01 33.46
N ALA A 314 34.98 -24.79 33.04
CA ALA A 314 33.74 -24.11 33.39
C ALA A 314 32.61 -24.44 32.41
N PHE A 315 31.46 -24.80 32.97
CA PHE A 315 30.25 -25.16 32.22
C PHE A 315 29.06 -24.33 32.73
N VAL A 316 28.12 -24.03 31.82
CA VAL A 316 26.85 -23.37 32.13
C VAL A 316 25.77 -24.44 32.25
N LEU A 317 25.02 -24.44 33.35
CA LEU A 317 23.87 -25.32 33.57
C LEU A 317 22.73 -24.89 32.64
N ARG A 318 22.47 -25.70 31.61
CA ARG A 318 21.36 -25.52 30.66
C ARG A 318 20.04 -25.92 31.26
N ARG A 319 19.99 -27.09 31.89
CA ARG A 319 18.78 -27.68 32.48
C ARG A 319 19.15 -28.50 33.70
N VAL A 320 18.33 -28.42 34.74
CA VAL A 320 18.48 -29.24 35.95
C VAL A 320 17.13 -29.85 36.28
N HIS A 321 17.12 -31.17 36.52
CA HIS A 321 15.97 -31.89 37.04
C HIS A 321 16.27 -32.32 38.47
N HIS A 322 15.46 -31.85 39.40
CA HIS A 322 15.61 -32.01 40.83
C HIS A 322 14.69 -33.12 41.33
N THR A 323 15.21 -33.94 42.23
CA THR A 323 14.41 -34.89 43.02
C THR A 323 14.88 -34.81 44.46
N ALA A 324 13.99 -34.42 45.36
CA ALA A 324 14.30 -34.31 46.78
C ALA A 324 13.20 -34.96 47.64
N ARG A 325 13.64 -35.62 48.70
CA ARG A 325 12.84 -36.18 49.81
C ARG A 325 13.53 -35.76 51.12
N ASP A 326 12.86 -35.92 52.26
CA ASP A 326 13.40 -35.46 53.56
C ASP A 326 14.83 -35.95 53.89
N ASP A 327 15.22 -37.13 53.41
CA ASP A 327 16.50 -37.78 53.69
C ASP A 327 17.50 -37.76 52.52
N MET A 328 17.09 -37.31 51.33
CA MET A 328 17.89 -37.44 50.12
C MET A 328 17.58 -36.35 49.09
N TYR A 329 18.64 -35.76 48.54
CA TYR A 329 18.58 -34.92 47.34
C TYR A 329 19.44 -35.51 46.23
N THR A 330 18.92 -35.50 45.01
CA THR A 330 19.66 -35.79 43.78
C THR A 330 19.19 -34.87 42.65
N ASN A 331 20.05 -34.62 41.68
CA ASN A 331 19.64 -34.04 40.40
C ASN A 331 20.32 -34.73 39.23
N SER A 332 19.68 -34.64 38.07
CA SER A 332 20.34 -34.82 36.77
C SER A 332 20.40 -33.47 36.05
N PHE A 333 21.51 -33.16 35.41
CA PHE A 333 21.71 -31.88 34.75
C PHE A 333 22.28 -32.02 33.34
N GLU A 334 22.02 -30.99 32.54
CA GLU A 334 22.65 -30.74 31.25
C GLU A 334 23.45 -29.43 31.34
N ALA A 335 24.66 -29.43 30.83
CA ALA A 335 25.51 -28.26 30.78
C ALA A 335 26.29 -28.16 29.46
N PHE A 336 26.73 -26.97 29.09
CA PHE A 336 27.57 -26.73 27.90
C PHE A 336 28.78 -25.87 28.29
N PRO A 337 29.90 -25.91 27.53
CA PRO A 337 31.08 -25.12 27.86
C PRO A 337 30.76 -23.62 27.87
N VAL A 338 31.32 -22.88 28.84
CA VAL A 338 31.09 -21.42 28.97
C VAL A 338 31.56 -20.60 27.75
N THR A 339 32.47 -21.18 26.96
CA THR A 339 33.00 -20.59 25.72
C THR A 339 32.01 -20.62 24.56
N VAL A 340 30.96 -21.44 24.64
CA VAL A 340 29.92 -21.54 23.61
C VAL A 340 28.79 -20.56 23.95
N PRO A 341 28.48 -19.58 23.10
CA PRO A 341 27.37 -18.66 23.35
C PRO A 341 26.04 -19.42 23.28
N PHE A 342 25.17 -19.18 24.26
CA PHE A 342 23.82 -19.72 24.22
C PHE A 342 22.92 -18.85 23.36
N ARG A 343 22.28 -19.47 22.37
CA ARG A 343 21.12 -18.92 21.68
C ARG A 343 19.96 -19.91 21.80
N PRO A 344 18.75 -19.43 22.11
CA PRO A 344 17.58 -20.30 22.09
C PRO A 344 17.39 -20.91 20.69
N PRO A 345 17.08 -22.21 20.58
CA PRO A 345 16.69 -22.80 19.30
C PRO A 345 15.35 -22.21 18.85
N VAL A 346 15.18 -22.01 17.54
CA VAL A 346 13.89 -21.57 16.97
C VAL A 346 12.93 -22.76 16.98
N GLN A 347 12.04 -22.79 17.96
CA GLN A 347 11.07 -23.87 18.21
C GLN A 347 9.64 -23.35 18.11
N THR A 348 9.40 -22.11 18.54
CA THR A 348 8.09 -21.50 18.51
C THR A 348 7.73 -21.15 17.05
N ALA A 349 6.67 -21.76 16.55
CA ALA A 349 6.23 -21.57 15.18
C ALA A 349 5.82 -20.10 14.95
N ARG A 350 6.31 -19.49 13.87
CA ARG A 350 5.81 -18.17 13.44
C ARG A 350 4.32 -18.29 13.07
N PRO A 351 3.46 -17.35 13.50
CA PRO A 351 2.07 -17.35 13.12
C PRO A 351 1.94 -17.19 11.59
N ARG A 352 0.94 -17.83 11.00
CA ARG A 352 0.65 -17.75 9.57
C ARG A 352 -0.78 -17.32 9.33
N ALA A 353 -0.96 -16.27 8.54
CA ALA A 353 -2.25 -15.91 7.98
C ALA A 353 -2.55 -16.82 6.78
N VAL A 354 -3.54 -17.70 6.93
CA VAL A 354 -3.90 -18.71 5.92
C VAL A 354 -4.75 -18.13 4.78
N GLY A 355 -5.41 -16.99 5.00
CA GLY A 355 -6.31 -16.35 4.05
C GLY A 355 -6.03 -14.87 3.84
N CYS A 356 -7.02 -14.19 3.29
CA CYS A 356 -7.08 -12.74 3.23
C CYS A 356 -8.04 -12.21 4.29
N GLU A 357 -7.88 -10.95 4.65
CA GLU A 357 -8.76 -10.23 5.57
C GLU A 357 -9.22 -8.93 4.89
N THR A 358 -10.35 -8.38 5.31
CA THR A 358 -10.72 -7.03 4.90
C THR A 358 -10.32 -6.00 5.95
N ALA A 359 -10.03 -4.79 5.51
CA ALA A 359 -9.64 -3.69 6.37
C ALA A 359 -10.17 -2.35 5.83
N LEU A 360 -10.41 -1.41 6.74
CA LEU A 360 -10.85 -0.05 6.39
C LEU A 360 -9.65 0.82 6.09
N VAL A 361 -9.62 1.53 4.98
CA VAL A 361 -8.56 2.51 4.69
C VAL A 361 -8.70 3.71 5.62
N VAL A 362 -7.58 4.12 6.24
CA VAL A 362 -7.53 5.20 7.23
C VAL A 362 -6.43 6.22 6.90
N GLY A 363 -6.60 7.43 7.43
CA GLY A 363 -5.67 8.54 7.25
C GLY A 363 -5.95 9.66 8.27
N PRO A 364 -5.23 10.79 8.18
CA PRO A 364 -5.46 11.94 9.04
C PRO A 364 -6.87 12.49 8.87
N SER A 365 -7.39 13.11 9.93
CA SER A 365 -8.72 13.75 9.88
C SER A 365 -8.79 14.80 8.76
N GLY A 366 -9.86 14.75 7.95
CA GLY A 366 -10.09 15.67 6.83
C GLY A 366 -9.37 15.30 5.52
N GLU A 367 -8.64 14.17 5.48
CA GLU A 367 -8.06 13.62 4.26
C GLU A 367 -8.96 12.54 3.64
N GLU A 368 -9.19 12.63 2.32
CA GLU A 368 -9.87 11.58 1.55
C GLU A 368 -8.88 10.59 0.94
N ILE A 369 -7.65 11.03 0.68
CA ILE A 369 -6.59 10.23 0.08
C ILE A 369 -5.34 10.43 0.93
N TRP A 370 -4.80 9.34 1.48
CA TRP A 370 -3.60 9.38 2.29
C TRP A 370 -2.62 8.31 1.83
N THR A 371 -1.58 8.74 1.10
CA THR A 371 -0.58 7.84 0.50
C THR A 371 0.82 8.39 0.62
N ASP A 372 1.81 7.49 0.61
CA ASP A 372 3.21 7.87 0.50
C ASP A 372 3.71 7.91 -0.97
N LYS A 373 5.00 8.18 -1.16
CA LYS A 373 5.64 8.26 -2.50
C LYS A 373 5.57 6.97 -3.33
N TYR A 374 5.20 5.84 -2.72
CA TYR A 374 5.05 4.54 -3.38
C TYR A 374 3.58 4.16 -3.62
N GLY A 375 2.63 5.05 -3.31
CA GLY A 375 1.19 4.78 -3.42
C GLY A 375 0.69 3.78 -2.37
N ARG A 376 1.41 3.64 -1.24
CA ARG A 376 0.97 2.80 -0.12
C ARG A 376 -0.12 3.51 0.67
N ILE A 377 -1.00 2.73 1.31
CA ILE A 377 -2.06 3.24 2.19
C ILE A 377 -1.87 2.71 3.62
N LYS A 378 -2.65 3.22 4.56
CA LYS A 378 -2.80 2.66 5.90
C LYS A 378 -4.23 2.15 6.10
N VAL A 379 -4.39 1.16 6.97
CA VAL A 379 -5.68 0.51 7.21
C VAL A 379 -5.93 0.28 8.70
N GLN A 380 -7.19 0.15 9.08
CA GLN A 380 -7.63 -0.39 10.36
C GLN A 380 -8.23 -1.77 10.12
N PHE A 381 -7.68 -2.80 10.77
CA PHE A 381 -8.30 -4.12 10.77
C PHE A 381 -9.50 -4.18 11.72
N PRO A 382 -10.56 -4.95 11.41
CA PRO A 382 -11.71 -5.10 12.30
C PRO A 382 -11.38 -5.73 13.66
N TRP A 383 -10.34 -6.56 13.74
CA TRP A 383 -9.87 -7.19 14.98
C TRP A 383 -8.89 -6.32 15.75
N ASP A 384 -8.36 -5.24 15.17
CA ASP A 384 -7.46 -4.34 15.88
C ASP A 384 -8.28 -3.46 16.83
N ARG A 385 -8.14 -3.76 18.12
CA ARG A 385 -8.87 -3.13 19.23
C ARG A 385 -8.20 -1.87 19.77
N ASP A 386 -6.89 -1.73 19.53
CA ASP A 386 -6.09 -0.63 20.05
C ASP A 386 -5.99 0.54 19.05
N GLY A 387 -6.24 0.28 17.76
CA GLY A 387 -6.24 1.29 16.71
C GLY A 387 -7.34 2.34 16.86
N ALA A 388 -6.99 3.59 16.55
CA ALA A 388 -7.86 4.76 16.69
C ALA A 388 -8.59 5.14 15.38
N LYS A 389 -8.51 4.29 14.34
CA LYS A 389 -9.04 4.58 12.98
C LYS A 389 -8.43 5.85 12.35
N ASP A 390 -7.13 6.02 12.54
CA ASP A 390 -6.34 7.18 12.11
C ASP A 390 -5.06 6.77 11.35
N ASP A 391 -4.21 7.75 11.02
CA ASP A 391 -2.93 7.54 10.34
C ASP A 391 -1.88 6.77 11.16
N LYS A 392 -2.19 6.37 12.40
CA LYS A 392 -1.30 5.58 13.27
C LYS A 392 -1.78 4.14 13.47
N SER A 393 -2.90 3.76 12.86
CA SER A 393 -3.52 2.45 13.09
C SER A 393 -2.72 1.29 12.46
N SER A 394 -1.99 1.53 11.36
CA SER A 394 -1.10 0.52 10.76
C SER A 394 0.16 1.11 10.12
N THR A 395 1.05 0.19 9.70
CA THR A 395 2.14 0.50 8.78
C THR A 395 1.62 0.81 7.37
N TRP A 396 2.51 1.30 6.51
CA TRP A 396 2.26 1.55 5.11
C TRP A 396 2.21 0.24 4.29
N MET A 397 1.05 -0.05 3.70
CA MET A 397 0.80 -1.25 2.92
C MET A 397 0.79 -0.96 1.43
N ARG A 398 1.52 -1.75 0.64
CA ARG A 398 1.50 -1.65 -0.83
C ARG A 398 0.13 -2.07 -1.36
N VAL A 399 -0.30 -1.40 -2.42
CA VAL A 399 -1.56 -1.66 -3.13
C VAL A 399 -1.23 -2.29 -4.48
N ALA A 400 -1.70 -3.51 -4.71
CA ALA A 400 -1.59 -4.18 -5.99
C ALA A 400 -2.34 -3.37 -7.06
N GLN A 401 -1.69 -3.16 -8.18
CA GLN A 401 -2.25 -2.48 -9.35
C GLN A 401 -2.48 -3.52 -10.45
N SER A 402 -3.46 -3.28 -11.33
CA SER A 402 -3.75 -4.20 -12.44
C SER A 402 -2.56 -4.32 -13.41
N VAL A 403 -1.83 -3.22 -13.64
CA VAL A 403 -0.57 -3.18 -14.38
C VAL A 403 0.38 -2.17 -13.73
N ALA A 404 1.63 -2.54 -13.48
CA ALA A 404 2.65 -1.65 -12.92
C ALA A 404 4.01 -1.84 -13.59
N GLY A 405 4.49 -0.83 -14.32
CA GLY A 405 5.77 -0.81 -15.01
C GLY A 405 6.62 0.42 -14.67
N LYS A 406 7.79 0.56 -15.32
CA LYS A 406 8.70 1.69 -15.11
C LYS A 406 8.13 2.98 -15.73
N GLY A 407 7.30 3.69 -14.97
CA GLY A 407 6.67 4.96 -15.39
C GLY A 407 5.40 4.79 -16.24
N PHE A 408 4.80 3.61 -16.27
CA PHE A 408 3.55 3.33 -16.99
C PHE A 408 2.72 2.27 -16.24
N GLY A 409 1.41 2.22 -16.47
CA GLY A 409 0.51 1.24 -15.85
C GLY A 409 -0.81 1.87 -15.40
N SER A 410 -1.52 1.16 -14.52
CA SER A 410 -2.72 1.64 -13.83
C SER A 410 -2.35 2.15 -12.44
N LEU A 411 -2.98 3.24 -11.99
CA LEU A 411 -2.84 3.73 -10.62
C LEU A 411 -4.23 4.05 -10.04
N PHE A 412 -4.74 3.15 -9.21
CA PHE A 412 -5.93 3.36 -8.41
C PHE A 412 -5.54 3.28 -6.94
N LEU A 413 -5.73 4.41 -6.24
CA LEU A 413 -5.40 4.56 -4.83
C LEU A 413 -6.70 4.43 -4.01
N PRO A 414 -6.82 3.41 -3.15
CA PRO A 414 -7.92 3.32 -2.21
C PRO A 414 -7.98 4.57 -1.32
N ARG A 415 -9.19 5.08 -1.12
CA ARG A 415 -9.48 6.30 -0.37
C ARG A 415 -9.87 5.98 1.07
N VAL A 416 -9.64 6.91 1.98
CA VAL A 416 -10.08 6.81 3.39
C VAL A 416 -11.57 6.48 3.43
N GLY A 417 -11.94 5.49 4.23
CA GLY A 417 -13.32 4.98 4.32
C GLY A 417 -13.65 3.82 3.37
N GLN A 418 -12.79 3.50 2.40
CA GLN A 418 -13.01 2.33 1.54
C GLN A 418 -12.59 1.03 2.24
N GLU A 419 -13.21 -0.08 1.84
CA GLU A 419 -12.84 -1.42 2.30
C GLU A 419 -11.91 -2.09 1.29
N VAL A 420 -10.76 -2.56 1.79
CA VAL A 420 -9.72 -3.23 1.00
C VAL A 420 -9.53 -4.66 1.45
N VAL A 421 -9.07 -5.51 0.53
CA VAL A 421 -8.66 -6.90 0.80
C VAL A 421 -7.16 -6.91 1.03
N VAL A 422 -6.74 -7.37 2.21
CA VAL A 422 -5.35 -7.52 2.63
C VAL A 422 -4.96 -8.99 2.57
N THR A 423 -3.84 -9.25 1.91
CA THR A 423 -3.17 -10.56 1.83
C THR A 423 -1.78 -10.47 2.44
N TYR A 424 -1.16 -11.61 2.71
CA TYR A 424 0.10 -11.68 3.46
C TYR A 424 1.16 -12.40 2.64
N LEU A 425 2.29 -11.73 2.39
CA LEU A 425 3.38 -12.32 1.61
C LEU A 425 3.95 -13.51 2.37
N ASN A 426 4.03 -14.68 1.71
CA ASN A 426 4.40 -15.97 2.33
C ASN A 426 3.53 -16.38 3.53
N GLY A 427 2.33 -15.80 3.67
CA GLY A 427 1.45 -16.00 4.83
C GLY A 427 1.92 -15.29 6.11
N ASP A 428 2.88 -14.36 6.01
CA ASP A 428 3.43 -13.62 7.15
C ASP A 428 2.53 -12.43 7.53
N PRO A 429 1.89 -12.44 8.72
CA PRO A 429 1.06 -11.34 9.20
C PRO A 429 1.78 -9.98 9.27
N GLU A 430 3.11 -10.00 9.37
CA GLU A 430 3.97 -8.81 9.41
C GLU A 430 4.26 -8.24 8.01
N ARG A 431 3.81 -8.91 6.93
CA ARG A 431 3.99 -8.50 5.53
C ARG A 431 2.67 -8.35 4.76
N PRO A 432 1.80 -7.42 5.18
CA PRO A 432 0.53 -7.19 4.52
C PRO A 432 0.69 -6.50 3.15
N LEU A 433 -0.15 -6.90 2.20
CA LEU A 433 -0.27 -6.37 0.85
C LEU A 433 -1.76 -6.26 0.51
N VAL A 434 -2.21 -5.06 0.13
CA VAL A 434 -3.57 -4.85 -0.38
C VAL A 434 -3.64 -5.39 -1.80
N THR A 435 -4.57 -6.30 -2.06
CA THR A 435 -4.73 -6.97 -3.37
C THR A 435 -6.06 -6.70 -4.06
N GLY A 436 -7.00 -6.04 -3.38
CA GLY A 436 -8.28 -5.69 -3.97
C GLY A 436 -9.07 -4.70 -3.11
N CYS A 437 -10.22 -4.30 -3.62
CA CYS A 437 -11.22 -3.48 -2.93
C CYS A 437 -12.58 -4.17 -3.07
N VAL A 438 -13.45 -3.99 -2.09
CA VAL A 438 -14.80 -4.53 -2.10
C VAL A 438 -15.83 -3.44 -1.78
N TYR A 439 -17.02 -3.55 -2.38
CA TYR A 439 -18.17 -2.74 -2.01
C TYR A 439 -18.83 -3.33 -0.76
N ASN A 440 -19.48 -2.47 0.03
CA ASN A 440 -20.16 -2.86 1.26
C ASN A 440 -21.43 -2.00 1.47
N GLY A 441 -22.06 -2.12 2.64
CA GLY A 441 -23.31 -1.40 2.95
C GLY A 441 -23.18 0.13 3.01
N GLU A 442 -21.97 0.66 3.21
CA GLU A 442 -21.70 2.10 3.22
C GLU A 442 -21.13 2.57 1.87
N ASN A 443 -20.22 1.78 1.29
CA ASN A 443 -19.64 1.99 -0.03
C ASN A 443 -20.40 1.17 -1.07
N ALA A 444 -21.51 1.72 -1.56
CA ALA A 444 -22.35 1.06 -2.56
C ALA A 444 -21.68 0.95 -3.95
N THR A 445 -22.17 0.02 -4.77
CA THR A 445 -21.76 -0.14 -6.17
C THR A 445 -22.11 1.10 -7.01
N PRO A 446 -21.35 1.41 -8.07
CA PRO A 446 -21.63 2.54 -8.94
C PRO A 446 -22.90 2.35 -9.80
N ALA A 447 -23.38 1.12 -9.94
CA ALA A 447 -24.66 0.80 -10.56
C ALA A 447 -25.69 0.40 -9.50
N GLU A 448 -26.95 0.72 -9.72
CA GLU A 448 -28.06 0.10 -8.97
C GLU A 448 -28.23 -1.35 -9.41
N LEU A 449 -27.86 -2.28 -8.52
CA LEU A 449 -27.94 -3.71 -8.77
C LEU A 449 -29.12 -4.36 -8.02
N PRO A 450 -29.79 -5.37 -8.61
CA PRO A 450 -29.46 -6.06 -9.86
C PRO A 450 -30.04 -5.41 -11.14
N ALA A 451 -30.74 -4.27 -11.03
CA ALA A 451 -31.46 -3.66 -12.15
C ALA A 451 -30.56 -3.37 -13.37
N ASN A 452 -29.32 -2.94 -13.14
CA ASN A 452 -28.36 -2.58 -14.17
C ASN A 452 -27.18 -3.56 -14.28
N GLN A 453 -27.43 -4.86 -14.10
CA GLN A 453 -26.40 -5.91 -14.09
C GLN A 453 -25.61 -6.09 -15.41
N THR A 454 -26.06 -5.48 -16.51
CA THR A 454 -25.37 -5.46 -17.82
C THR A 454 -24.40 -4.29 -17.97
N GLN A 455 -24.23 -3.46 -16.92
CA GLN A 455 -23.32 -2.32 -16.95
C GLN A 455 -21.94 -2.67 -16.42
N THR A 456 -20.91 -2.25 -17.15
CA THR A 456 -19.51 -2.19 -16.69
C THR A 456 -19.11 -0.74 -16.51
N ILE A 457 -18.65 -0.35 -15.31
CA ILE A 457 -18.44 1.06 -14.95
C ILE A 457 -17.05 1.29 -14.34
N MET A 458 -16.33 2.28 -14.87
CA MET A 458 -15.23 2.96 -14.19
C MET A 458 -15.67 4.38 -13.84
N ARG A 459 -16.09 4.60 -12.59
CA ARG A 459 -16.53 5.92 -12.09
C ARG A 459 -15.54 6.44 -11.04
N THR A 460 -15.26 7.73 -11.13
CA THR A 460 -14.44 8.46 -10.16
C THR A 460 -15.24 9.62 -9.57
N TRP A 461 -14.86 10.06 -8.36
CA TRP A 461 -15.37 11.29 -7.77
C TRP A 461 -14.26 12.34 -7.68
N SER A 462 -14.59 13.60 -7.96
CA SER A 462 -13.74 14.74 -7.66
C SER A 462 -13.30 14.70 -6.18
N SER A 463 -12.08 15.12 -5.92
CA SER A 463 -11.50 15.16 -4.57
C SER A 463 -10.91 16.56 -4.33
N LYS A 464 -11.10 17.19 -3.17
CA LYS A 464 -11.87 16.72 -2.00
C LYS A 464 -13.37 17.10 -2.10
N GLN A 465 -14.22 16.39 -1.37
CA GLN A 465 -15.65 16.64 -1.16
C GLN A 465 -16.48 16.68 -2.44
N GLY A 466 -16.09 15.92 -3.45
CA GLY A 466 -16.81 15.87 -4.73
C GLY A 466 -18.06 14.99 -4.67
N ALA A 467 -19.17 15.52 -5.15
CA ALA A 467 -20.42 14.77 -5.37
C ALA A 467 -20.66 14.38 -6.84
N ALA A 468 -19.67 14.62 -7.72
CA ALA A 468 -19.64 14.30 -9.15
C ALA A 468 -18.19 14.01 -9.59
N GLY A 469 -18.01 13.34 -10.73
CA GLY A 469 -16.68 13.06 -11.27
C GLY A 469 -16.76 12.39 -12.64
N ASN A 470 -15.64 11.84 -13.10
CA ASN A 470 -15.54 11.28 -14.45
C ASN A 470 -16.11 9.86 -14.49
N GLU A 471 -16.64 9.46 -15.64
CA GLU A 471 -17.18 8.12 -15.86
C GLU A 471 -16.87 7.59 -17.26
N LEU A 472 -16.46 6.32 -17.30
CA LEU A 472 -16.49 5.47 -18.49
C LEU A 472 -17.41 4.29 -18.21
N ARG A 473 -18.49 4.15 -18.99
CA ARG A 473 -19.50 3.11 -18.80
C ARG A 473 -19.85 2.42 -20.11
N PHE A 474 -19.91 1.10 -20.04
CA PHE A 474 -20.38 0.21 -21.10
C PHE A 474 -21.71 -0.38 -20.66
N GLU A 475 -22.73 -0.28 -21.50
CA GLU A 475 -24.03 -0.93 -21.35
C GLU A 475 -24.16 -2.00 -22.43
N ASP A 476 -24.27 -3.25 -22.00
CA ASP A 476 -24.36 -4.43 -22.89
C ASP A 476 -25.80 -4.97 -22.98
N LYS A 477 -26.79 -4.23 -22.49
CA LYS A 477 -28.20 -4.58 -22.69
C LYS A 477 -28.54 -4.56 -24.18
N LYS A 478 -28.88 -5.75 -24.69
CA LYS A 478 -29.23 -5.96 -26.10
C LYS A 478 -30.26 -4.95 -26.61
N ASP A 479 -29.99 -4.40 -27.80
CA ASP A 479 -30.82 -3.40 -28.49
C ASP A 479 -30.91 -2.05 -27.74
N SER A 480 -30.04 -1.84 -26.75
CA SER A 480 -29.91 -0.61 -25.95
C SER A 480 -28.45 -0.37 -25.54
N GLU A 481 -27.50 -0.89 -26.33
CA GLU A 481 -26.08 -0.82 -26.04
C GLU A 481 -25.59 0.64 -26.07
N GLN A 482 -24.73 0.99 -25.12
CA GLN A 482 -24.20 2.35 -24.99
C GLN A 482 -22.75 2.34 -24.50
N LEU A 483 -21.92 3.16 -25.16
CA LEU A 483 -20.68 3.66 -24.58
C LEU A 483 -20.93 5.08 -24.08
N TYR A 484 -20.79 5.28 -22.77
CA TYR A 484 -20.90 6.57 -22.12
C TYR A 484 -19.54 7.02 -21.61
N MET A 485 -19.13 8.22 -22.00
CA MET A 485 -17.88 8.84 -21.58
C MET A 485 -18.19 10.26 -21.11
N HIS A 486 -17.90 10.52 -19.84
CA HIS A 486 -18.22 11.78 -19.18
C HIS A 486 -16.98 12.37 -18.53
N ALA A 487 -16.64 13.60 -18.93
CA ALA A 487 -15.63 14.42 -18.28
C ALA A 487 -16.32 15.45 -17.39
N GLN A 488 -15.92 15.52 -16.13
CA GLN A 488 -16.54 16.45 -15.16
C GLN A 488 -16.19 17.92 -15.43
N LYS A 489 -15.07 18.19 -16.12
CA LYS A 489 -14.62 19.54 -16.44
C LYS A 489 -14.00 19.59 -17.84
N ASP A 490 -12.69 19.34 -17.94
CA ASP A 490 -11.93 19.45 -19.19
C ASP A 490 -11.76 18.06 -19.82
N MET A 491 -11.97 17.95 -21.14
CA MET A 491 -11.61 16.76 -21.92
C MET A 491 -10.56 17.15 -22.96
N LEU A 492 -9.32 16.66 -22.77
CA LEU A 492 -8.23 16.85 -23.72
C LEU A 492 -8.04 15.56 -24.52
N THR A 493 -7.95 15.67 -25.84
CA THR A 493 -7.72 14.53 -26.74
C THR A 493 -6.56 14.85 -27.69
N GLU A 494 -5.49 14.08 -27.62
CA GLU A 494 -4.30 14.20 -28.47
C GLU A 494 -4.11 12.92 -29.28
N ILE A 495 -3.92 13.07 -30.60
CA ILE A 495 -3.83 11.94 -31.55
C ILE A 495 -2.61 12.16 -32.44
N GLU A 496 -1.60 11.32 -32.29
CA GLU A 496 -0.30 11.47 -32.96
C GLU A 496 -0.30 11.11 -34.45
N ASN A 497 -1.36 10.48 -34.97
CA ASN A 497 -1.38 10.03 -36.37
C ASN A 497 -2.72 10.30 -37.06
N ALA A 498 -3.75 9.51 -36.75
CA ALA A 498 -5.03 9.60 -37.47
C ALA A 498 -6.23 9.33 -36.56
N LEU A 499 -7.27 10.15 -36.73
CA LEU A 499 -8.61 9.94 -36.17
C LEU A 499 -9.57 9.64 -37.32
N THR A 500 -10.36 8.58 -37.18
CA THR A 500 -11.42 8.23 -38.13
C THR A 500 -12.72 8.00 -37.37
N THR A 501 -13.77 8.72 -37.75
CA THR A 501 -15.12 8.57 -37.18
C THR A 501 -16.07 8.07 -38.26
N THR A 502 -16.90 7.08 -37.95
CA THR A 502 -17.92 6.57 -38.88
C THR A 502 -19.22 6.29 -38.12
N VAL A 503 -20.25 7.08 -38.42
CA VAL A 503 -21.62 6.86 -37.92
C VAL A 503 -22.41 6.11 -38.98
N LYS A 504 -22.74 4.84 -38.72
CA LYS A 504 -23.42 3.98 -39.71
C LYS A 504 -24.89 4.34 -39.93
N LYS A 505 -25.56 4.79 -38.86
CA LYS A 505 -26.99 5.14 -38.85
C LYS A 505 -27.26 6.10 -37.70
N GLY A 506 -28.20 7.03 -37.90
CA GLY A 506 -28.64 7.98 -36.88
C GLY A 506 -28.19 9.40 -37.20
N ALA A 507 -27.87 10.17 -36.16
CA ALA A 507 -27.43 11.55 -36.25
C ALA A 507 -26.07 11.74 -35.57
N GLU A 508 -25.30 12.70 -36.07
CA GLU A 508 -24.10 13.22 -35.41
C GLU A 508 -24.43 14.67 -35.01
N ILE A 509 -24.43 14.95 -33.71
CA ILE A 509 -24.87 16.25 -33.16
C ILE A 509 -23.73 16.84 -32.36
N HIS A 510 -23.34 18.06 -32.72
CA HIS A 510 -22.35 18.88 -32.00
C HIS A 510 -23.06 20.13 -31.48
N THR A 511 -23.14 20.30 -30.16
CA THR A 511 -23.78 21.47 -29.53
C THR A 511 -22.78 22.17 -28.61
N LEU A 512 -22.40 23.39 -28.98
CA LEU A 512 -21.64 24.31 -28.14
C LEU A 512 -22.61 25.38 -27.64
N GLN A 513 -22.90 25.40 -26.34
CA GLN A 513 -23.84 26.36 -25.76
C GLN A 513 -23.21 27.74 -25.55
N GLU A 514 -21.92 27.76 -25.19
CA GLU A 514 -21.15 28.96 -24.91
C GLU A 514 -19.70 28.76 -25.34
N GLY A 515 -19.06 29.81 -25.86
CA GLY A 515 -17.66 29.82 -26.27
C GLY A 515 -17.45 29.73 -27.78
N ASP A 516 -16.21 29.46 -28.17
CA ASP A 516 -15.76 29.51 -29.56
C ASP A 516 -15.47 28.12 -30.13
N ARG A 517 -15.65 27.98 -31.46
CA ARG A 517 -15.19 26.82 -32.23
C ARG A 517 -14.15 27.24 -33.24
N THR A 518 -12.97 26.63 -33.18
CA THR A 518 -11.88 26.86 -34.14
C THR A 518 -11.60 25.59 -34.93
N VAL A 519 -11.42 25.72 -36.24
CA VAL A 519 -10.90 24.68 -37.13
C VAL A 519 -9.68 25.25 -37.83
N ASP A 520 -8.49 24.71 -37.54
CA ASP A 520 -7.23 25.13 -38.15
C ASP A 520 -6.60 23.96 -38.91
N VAL A 521 -6.55 24.07 -40.24
CA VAL A 521 -5.90 23.10 -41.13
C VAL A 521 -4.63 23.73 -41.70
N GLN A 522 -3.53 23.63 -40.96
CA GLN A 522 -2.26 24.27 -41.32
C GLN A 522 -1.66 23.72 -42.62
N LYS A 523 -1.90 22.44 -42.91
CA LYS A 523 -1.44 21.78 -44.13
C LYS A 523 -2.45 20.75 -44.60
N GLY A 524 -2.76 20.78 -45.89
CA GLY A 524 -3.60 19.77 -46.53
C GLY A 524 -4.84 20.38 -47.18
N LYS A 525 -5.94 19.64 -47.15
CA LYS A 525 -7.23 20.03 -47.73
C LYS A 525 -8.35 19.69 -46.77
N GLU A 526 -9.36 20.55 -46.73
CA GLU A 526 -10.65 20.26 -46.13
C GLU A 526 -11.66 19.95 -47.25
N VAL A 527 -12.49 18.92 -47.06
CA VAL A 527 -13.51 18.51 -48.03
C VAL A 527 -14.84 18.30 -47.31
N HIS A 528 -15.87 19.01 -47.76
CA HIS A 528 -17.22 18.87 -47.22
C HIS A 528 -18.19 18.41 -48.32
N ASN A 529 -18.64 17.16 -48.26
CA ASN A 529 -19.53 16.54 -49.24
C ASN A 529 -20.93 16.32 -48.65
N VAL A 530 -21.87 17.19 -48.99
CA VAL A 530 -23.27 17.10 -48.53
C VAL A 530 -24.15 16.70 -49.70
N LYS A 531 -24.78 15.52 -49.64
CA LYS A 531 -25.72 15.05 -50.67
C LYS A 531 -27.13 15.64 -50.52
N GLY A 532 -27.53 15.89 -49.27
CA GLY A 532 -28.80 16.53 -48.95
C GLY A 532 -28.65 18.05 -48.86
N THR A 533 -29.44 18.66 -47.98
CA THR A 533 -29.40 20.09 -47.71
C THR A 533 -28.24 20.46 -46.79
N ARG A 534 -27.54 21.55 -47.10
CA ARG A 534 -26.64 22.24 -46.17
C ARG A 534 -27.24 23.60 -45.85
N GLU A 535 -27.65 23.80 -44.60
CA GLU A 535 -28.11 25.09 -44.10
C GLU A 535 -27.01 25.75 -43.26
N VAL A 536 -26.81 27.06 -43.43
CA VAL A 536 -25.85 27.86 -42.66
C VAL A 536 -26.56 29.15 -42.27
N THR A 537 -26.65 29.41 -40.97
CA THR A 537 -27.19 30.65 -40.42
C THR A 537 -26.12 31.30 -39.56
N VAL A 538 -25.74 32.53 -39.89
CA VAL A 538 -24.81 33.36 -39.11
C VAL A 538 -25.56 34.64 -38.75
N THR A 539 -25.72 34.91 -37.46
CA THR A 539 -26.42 36.12 -36.97
C THR A 539 -25.49 37.32 -36.80
N GLY A 540 -24.19 37.06 -36.66
CA GLY A 540 -23.14 38.08 -36.65
C GLY A 540 -22.46 38.23 -38.01
N ASP A 541 -21.23 38.75 -38.00
CA ASP A 541 -20.46 38.95 -39.22
C ASP A 541 -19.92 37.62 -39.79
N GLU A 542 -20.02 37.43 -41.10
CA GLU A 542 -19.37 36.34 -41.84
C GLU A 542 -18.30 36.90 -42.78
N THR A 543 -17.05 36.45 -42.64
CA THR A 543 -15.92 36.91 -43.45
C THR A 543 -15.26 35.74 -44.19
N HIS A 544 -15.05 35.91 -45.50
CA HIS A 544 -14.35 34.94 -46.35
C HIS A 544 -13.10 35.58 -46.98
N THR A 545 -11.91 35.06 -46.63
CA THR A 545 -10.65 35.47 -47.24
C THR A 545 -10.07 34.32 -48.06
N ASN A 546 -10.10 34.44 -49.39
CA ASN A 546 -9.51 33.47 -50.31
C ASN A 546 -8.29 34.10 -50.99
N SER A 547 -7.07 33.70 -50.61
CA SER A 547 -5.84 34.25 -51.19
C SER A 547 -5.54 33.72 -52.60
N ALA A 548 -6.14 32.60 -52.98
CA ALA A 548 -6.04 32.00 -54.30
C ALA A 548 -7.41 32.02 -55.00
N LYS A 549 -7.62 31.11 -55.95
CA LYS A 549 -8.86 31.04 -56.72
C LYS A 549 -10.04 30.58 -55.86
N PHE A 550 -11.10 31.39 -55.79
CA PHE A 550 -12.43 30.96 -55.35
C PHE A 550 -13.29 30.59 -56.58
N THR A 551 -13.97 29.45 -56.53
CA THR A 551 -14.90 29.02 -57.60
C THR A 551 -16.24 28.68 -56.99
N HIS A 552 -17.28 29.45 -57.33
CA HIS A 552 -18.66 29.15 -56.97
C HIS A 552 -19.41 28.71 -58.23
N LYS A 553 -19.76 27.42 -58.32
CA LYS A 553 -20.53 26.87 -59.44
C LYS A 553 -21.89 26.41 -58.93
N VAL A 554 -22.95 27.03 -59.44
CA VAL A 554 -24.34 26.68 -59.15
C VAL A 554 -24.97 26.19 -60.45
N THR A 555 -25.54 24.98 -60.46
CA THR A 555 -26.20 24.42 -61.65
C THR A 555 -27.69 24.76 -61.72
N GLY A 556 -28.30 25.04 -60.57
CA GLY A 556 -29.62 25.65 -60.46
C GLY A 556 -29.53 27.16 -60.28
N ASP A 557 -30.46 27.71 -59.51
CA ASP A 557 -30.55 29.15 -59.28
C ASP A 557 -29.55 29.62 -58.21
N TYR A 558 -28.91 30.76 -58.46
CA TYR A 558 -28.14 31.50 -57.47
C TYR A 558 -28.86 32.81 -57.15
N ALA A 559 -29.59 32.83 -56.03
CA ALA A 559 -30.25 34.03 -55.53
C ALA A 559 -29.35 34.73 -54.51
N LEU A 560 -29.04 36.00 -54.76
CA LEU A 560 -28.30 36.87 -53.84
C LEU A 560 -29.16 38.09 -53.52
N THR A 561 -29.64 38.18 -52.28
CA THR A 561 -30.39 39.33 -51.77
C THR A 561 -29.53 40.04 -50.73
N ILE A 562 -29.37 41.35 -50.88
CA ILE A 562 -28.58 42.19 -49.98
C ILE A 562 -29.46 43.38 -49.59
N ASP A 563 -29.93 43.41 -48.34
CA ASP A 563 -30.71 44.55 -47.82
C ASP A 563 -29.84 45.79 -47.58
N GLY A 564 -28.53 45.56 -47.38
CA GLY A 564 -27.52 46.60 -47.24
C GLY A 564 -26.85 46.98 -48.56
N LYS A 565 -25.55 47.27 -48.50
CA LYS A 565 -24.74 47.66 -49.66
C LYS A 565 -23.95 46.48 -50.21
N LEU A 566 -24.08 46.23 -51.52
CA LEU A 566 -23.14 45.38 -52.27
C LEU A 566 -21.99 46.23 -52.84
N THR A 567 -20.73 45.82 -52.62
CA THR A 567 -19.55 46.42 -53.24
C THR A 567 -18.73 45.33 -53.93
N ILE A 568 -18.50 45.48 -55.23
CA ILE A 568 -17.66 44.57 -56.02
C ILE A 568 -16.47 45.36 -56.55
N THR A 569 -15.28 45.06 -56.03
CA THR A 569 -14.02 45.66 -56.48
C THR A 569 -13.18 44.58 -57.13
N VAL A 570 -12.87 44.74 -58.42
CA VAL A 570 -12.01 43.80 -59.17
C VAL A 570 -10.91 44.60 -59.85
N THR A 571 -9.66 44.22 -59.61
CA THR A 571 -8.48 44.84 -60.23
C THR A 571 -8.17 44.30 -61.62
N GLY A 572 -8.61 43.07 -61.90
CA GLY A 572 -8.62 42.47 -63.23
C GLY A 572 -9.97 42.63 -63.94
N ASP A 573 -10.26 41.73 -64.86
CA ASP A 573 -11.47 41.80 -65.67
C ASP A 573 -12.71 41.32 -64.92
N ILE A 574 -13.82 42.04 -65.11
CA ILE A 574 -15.17 41.57 -64.81
C ILE A 574 -15.83 41.12 -66.11
N SER A 575 -16.39 39.91 -66.14
CA SER A 575 -17.14 39.40 -67.30
C SER A 575 -18.50 38.87 -66.87
N ILE A 576 -19.55 39.54 -67.35
CA ILE A 576 -20.95 39.11 -67.18
C ILE A 576 -21.42 38.61 -68.55
N LYS A 577 -21.79 37.34 -68.63
CA LYS A 577 -22.28 36.71 -69.87
C LYS A 577 -23.63 36.07 -69.58
N SER A 578 -24.67 36.51 -70.28
CA SER A 578 -25.99 35.90 -70.27
C SER A 578 -26.37 35.54 -71.71
N SER A 579 -26.90 34.33 -71.92
CA SER A 579 -27.57 33.97 -73.17
C SER A 579 -29.04 34.45 -73.20
N ALA A 580 -29.52 34.95 -72.07
CA ALA A 580 -30.85 35.54 -71.89
C ALA A 580 -30.72 37.04 -71.59
N ALA A 581 -31.77 37.64 -71.03
CA ALA A 581 -31.74 39.04 -70.63
C ALA A 581 -30.73 39.30 -69.50
N VAL A 582 -30.13 40.49 -69.53
CA VAL A 582 -29.50 41.13 -68.37
C VAL A 582 -30.31 42.40 -68.11
N THR A 583 -30.80 42.56 -66.89
CA THR A 583 -31.58 43.73 -66.47
C THR A 583 -30.86 44.43 -65.33
N GLU A 584 -30.55 45.70 -65.52
CA GLU A 584 -29.90 46.56 -64.53
C GLU A 584 -30.80 47.76 -64.29
N GLU A 585 -31.23 47.96 -63.05
CA GLU A 585 -32.14 49.03 -62.65
C GLU A 585 -31.59 49.71 -61.40
N SER A 586 -31.62 51.05 -61.37
CA SER A 586 -31.28 51.86 -60.21
C SER A 586 -32.40 52.86 -59.96
N GLY A 587 -32.91 52.91 -58.72
CA GLY A 587 -33.92 53.89 -58.33
C GLY A 587 -33.40 55.32 -58.20
N THR A 588 -32.08 55.54 -58.33
CA THR A 588 -31.46 56.86 -58.24
C THR A 588 -30.45 57.06 -59.38
N THR A 589 -29.15 57.00 -59.09
CA THR A 589 -28.09 57.19 -60.07
C THR A 589 -27.62 55.85 -60.60
N TYR A 590 -27.57 55.70 -61.92
CA TYR A 590 -26.87 54.61 -62.59
C TYR A 590 -25.64 55.19 -63.32
N GLY A 591 -24.44 54.95 -62.79
CA GLY A 591 -23.20 55.56 -63.29
C GLY A 591 -22.31 54.55 -63.98
N ILE A 592 -21.89 54.85 -65.22
CA ILE A 592 -20.92 54.05 -65.98
C ILE A 592 -19.76 54.94 -66.40
N THR A 593 -18.55 54.56 -66.04
CA THR A 593 -17.31 55.26 -66.42
C THR A 593 -16.29 54.26 -66.91
N ALA A 594 -15.68 54.51 -68.08
CA ALA A 594 -14.59 53.71 -68.63
C ALA A 594 -13.37 54.59 -68.89
N GLY A 595 -12.17 54.12 -68.52
CA GLY A 595 -10.92 54.90 -68.68
C GLY A 595 -10.44 55.02 -70.13
N THR A 596 -10.76 54.04 -70.98
CA THR A 596 -10.30 54.00 -72.38
C THR A 596 -11.46 54.08 -73.36
N ALA A 597 -12.41 53.12 -73.29
CA ALA A 597 -13.53 53.05 -74.20
C ALA A 597 -14.76 52.45 -73.52
N LEU A 598 -15.91 53.06 -73.76
CA LEU A 598 -17.22 52.48 -73.49
C LEU A 598 -17.85 52.10 -74.84
N THR A 599 -18.13 50.81 -75.05
CA THR A 599 -18.76 50.32 -76.28
C THR A 599 -20.14 49.76 -75.96
N ALA A 600 -21.19 50.41 -76.48
CA ALA A 600 -22.56 49.90 -76.43
C ALA A 600 -23.00 49.52 -77.85
N LYS A 601 -23.40 48.26 -78.05
CA LYS A 601 -23.88 47.76 -79.34
C LYS A 601 -25.08 46.85 -79.11
N ALA A 602 -26.14 47.08 -79.87
CA ALA A 602 -27.31 46.21 -79.92
C ALA A 602 -27.52 45.69 -81.34
N GLY A 603 -28.02 44.46 -81.48
CA GLY A 603 -28.31 43.86 -82.79
C GLY A 603 -29.56 44.44 -83.46
N THR A 604 -30.54 44.87 -82.66
CA THR A 604 -31.84 45.36 -83.15
C THR A 604 -32.03 46.85 -82.88
N ALA A 605 -31.97 47.26 -81.61
CA ALA A 605 -32.17 48.65 -81.21
C ALA A 605 -31.32 48.98 -79.98
N LEU A 606 -30.68 50.16 -80.00
CA LEU A 606 -30.07 50.78 -78.83
C LEU A 606 -30.87 52.05 -78.54
N THR A 607 -31.61 52.06 -77.43
CA THR A 607 -32.49 53.17 -77.05
C THR A 607 -31.90 53.89 -75.83
N ASN A 608 -31.76 55.21 -75.92
CA ASN A 608 -31.38 56.07 -74.80
C ASN A 608 -32.46 57.15 -74.65
N GLU A 609 -33.05 57.25 -73.47
CA GLU A 609 -34.09 58.23 -73.14
C GLU A 609 -33.73 58.94 -71.83
N SER A 610 -33.92 60.26 -71.79
CA SER A 610 -33.72 61.08 -70.59
C SER A 610 -34.88 62.05 -70.40
N GLY A 611 -35.39 62.19 -69.18
CA GLY A 611 -36.54 63.07 -68.90
C GLY A 611 -36.21 64.58 -68.90
N THR A 612 -34.97 64.96 -68.60
CA THR A 612 -34.53 66.36 -68.51
C THR A 612 -33.44 66.68 -69.53
N ASP A 613 -32.24 66.15 -69.32
CA ASP A 613 -31.07 66.47 -70.12
C ASP A 613 -30.41 65.22 -70.71
N PHE A 614 -30.10 65.30 -72.00
CA PHE A 614 -29.24 64.34 -72.69
C PHE A 614 -27.99 65.06 -73.21
N THR A 615 -26.84 64.82 -72.57
CA THR A 615 -25.59 65.49 -72.93
C THR A 615 -24.58 64.50 -73.48
N ASN A 616 -24.13 64.73 -74.73
CA ASN A 616 -22.97 64.06 -75.29
C ASN A 616 -21.85 65.08 -75.51
N LYS A 617 -20.64 64.74 -75.09
CA LYS A 617 -19.45 65.58 -75.26
C LYS A 617 -18.27 64.71 -75.70
N ALA A 618 -17.61 65.07 -76.79
CA ALA A 618 -16.40 64.41 -77.28
C ALA A 618 -15.29 65.45 -77.46
N GLY A 619 -14.06 65.10 -77.06
CA GLY A 619 -12.91 66.02 -77.15
C GLY A 619 -12.31 66.14 -78.56
N THR A 620 -12.44 65.10 -79.40
CA THR A 620 -11.82 65.06 -80.73
C THR A 620 -12.84 64.97 -81.85
N LYS A 621 -13.74 63.99 -81.78
CA LYS A 621 -14.74 63.74 -82.82
C LYS A 621 -16.00 63.16 -82.21
N MET A 622 -17.15 63.71 -82.59
CA MET A 622 -18.43 63.04 -82.45
C MET A 622 -18.90 62.64 -83.86
N ALA A 623 -19.26 61.38 -84.04
CA ALA A 623 -19.69 60.86 -85.33
C ALA A 623 -21.05 60.18 -85.17
N ASN A 624 -22.06 60.76 -85.79
CA ASN A 624 -23.37 60.15 -85.92
C ASN A 624 -23.55 59.76 -87.39
N GLN A 625 -23.89 58.51 -87.65
CA GLN A 625 -24.12 58.00 -89.00
C GLN A 625 -25.34 57.09 -88.96
N ALA A 626 -26.25 57.27 -89.91
CA ALA A 626 -27.40 56.41 -90.12
C ALA A 626 -27.48 56.02 -91.60
N ALA A 627 -27.88 54.79 -91.89
CA ALA A 627 -27.96 54.30 -93.27
C ALA A 627 -29.15 54.89 -94.04
N VAL A 628 -30.27 55.15 -93.34
CA VAL A 628 -31.53 55.61 -93.96
C VAL A 628 -31.86 57.03 -93.52
N GLN A 629 -31.94 57.28 -92.21
CA GLN A 629 -32.46 58.54 -91.69
C GLN A 629 -31.83 58.89 -90.35
N MET A 630 -31.55 60.18 -90.16
CA MET A 630 -31.21 60.76 -88.87
C MET A 630 -32.17 61.91 -88.61
N ASP A 631 -32.99 61.77 -87.57
CA ASP A 631 -33.95 62.80 -87.17
C ASP A 631 -33.46 63.53 -85.92
N ASN A 632 -33.35 64.85 -86.03
CA ASN A 632 -33.21 65.73 -84.89
C ASN A 632 -34.48 66.58 -84.83
N LYS A 633 -35.28 66.40 -83.78
CA LYS A 633 -36.53 67.13 -83.59
C LYS A 633 -36.55 67.78 -82.22
N ALA A 634 -36.50 69.10 -82.20
CA ALA A 634 -36.66 69.90 -81.00
C ALA A 634 -37.30 71.25 -81.37
N PRO A 635 -37.95 71.96 -80.43
CA PRO A 635 -38.42 73.33 -80.66
C PRO A 635 -37.28 74.27 -81.08
N VAL A 636 -36.06 74.02 -80.60
CA VAL A 636 -34.85 74.76 -80.95
C VAL A 636 -33.72 73.76 -81.16
N ILE A 637 -33.03 73.88 -82.31
CA ILE A 637 -31.80 73.13 -82.61
C ILE A 637 -30.70 74.16 -82.83
N ASN A 638 -29.71 74.17 -81.93
CA ASN A 638 -28.53 75.01 -82.06
C ASN A 638 -27.36 74.15 -82.55
N SER A 639 -26.94 74.35 -83.80
CA SER A 639 -25.74 73.74 -84.37
C SER A 639 -24.74 74.83 -84.69
N LYS A 640 -23.60 74.82 -84.00
CA LYS A 640 -22.56 75.86 -84.10
C LYS A 640 -21.19 75.19 -84.16
N ALA A 641 -20.33 75.67 -85.05
CA ALA A 641 -18.90 75.33 -85.07
C ALA A 641 -18.06 76.61 -84.98
N ASP A 642 -16.93 76.56 -84.26
CA ASP A 642 -16.09 77.74 -84.05
C ASP A 642 -15.11 78.00 -85.21
N ALA A 643 -14.72 76.96 -85.96
CA ALA A 643 -13.84 77.09 -87.12
C ALA A 643 -14.64 76.95 -88.44
N THR A 644 -15.18 75.75 -88.69
CA THR A 644 -15.89 75.45 -89.93
C THR A 644 -17.07 74.53 -89.64
N GLN A 645 -18.23 74.87 -90.19
CA GLN A 645 -19.38 74.00 -90.24
C GLN A 645 -19.67 73.68 -91.71
N THR A 646 -19.54 72.42 -92.09
CA THR A 646 -19.88 71.94 -93.43
C THR A 646 -21.17 71.16 -93.37
N VAL A 647 -22.14 71.53 -94.19
CA VAL A 647 -23.40 70.79 -94.39
C VAL A 647 -23.48 70.44 -95.86
N GLU A 648 -23.52 69.16 -96.17
CA GLU A 648 -23.44 68.65 -97.54
C GLU A 648 -24.49 67.55 -97.75
N ALA A 649 -25.11 67.53 -98.93
CA ALA A 649 -26.04 66.48 -99.34
C ALA A 649 -25.70 66.04 -100.76
N GLY A 650 -25.56 64.73 -100.99
CA GLY A 650 -25.14 64.18 -102.29
C GLY A 650 -26.18 64.29 -103.41
N ALA A 651 -27.45 64.54 -103.09
CA ALA A 651 -28.53 64.70 -104.07
C ALA A 651 -29.31 66.01 -103.86
N MET A 652 -29.84 66.24 -102.66
CA MET A 652 -30.67 67.41 -102.36
C MET A 652 -30.55 67.82 -100.90
N LEU A 653 -30.20 69.08 -100.67
CA LEU A 653 -30.34 69.72 -99.36
C LEU A 653 -31.60 70.58 -99.37
N THR A 654 -32.52 70.30 -98.45
CA THR A 654 -33.76 71.08 -98.30
C THR A 654 -33.75 71.81 -96.97
N LEU A 655 -33.66 73.14 -97.03
CA LEU A 655 -33.84 74.03 -95.89
C LEU A 655 -35.26 74.60 -95.96
N LYS A 656 -36.07 74.32 -94.94
CA LYS A 656 -37.45 74.82 -94.83
C LYS A 656 -37.59 75.59 -93.53
N GLY A 657 -37.98 76.86 -93.62
CA GLY A 657 -38.26 77.73 -92.48
C GLY A 657 -38.89 79.04 -92.95
N ALA A 658 -39.59 79.74 -92.04
CA ALA A 658 -40.18 81.05 -92.35
C ALA A 658 -39.11 82.13 -92.61
N MET A 659 -37.88 81.92 -92.12
CA MET A 659 -36.74 82.80 -92.34
C MET A 659 -35.45 81.98 -92.37
N THR A 660 -34.66 82.17 -93.41
CA THR A 660 -33.32 81.57 -93.54
C THR A 660 -32.35 82.70 -93.83
N LYS A 661 -31.41 82.93 -92.93
CA LYS A 661 -30.39 83.96 -93.07
C LYS A 661 -29.05 83.27 -93.32
N VAL A 662 -28.59 83.33 -94.55
CA VAL A 662 -27.23 82.94 -94.95
C VAL A 662 -26.46 84.24 -95.10
N ASN A 663 -25.44 84.45 -94.28
CA ASN A 663 -24.57 85.61 -94.36
C ASN A 663 -23.29 85.26 -95.11
#